data_AF-A0A316ZDT5-F1
#
_entry.id   AF-A0A316ZDT5-F1
#
_cell.length_a   1.000
_cell.length_b   1.000
_cell.length_c   1.000
_cell.angle_alpha   90.00
_cell.angle_beta   90.00
_cell.angle_gamma   90.00
#
_symmetry.space_group_name_H-M   'P 1'
#
loop_
_entity.id
_entity.type
_entity.pdbx_description
1 polymer ?
#
loop_
_entity_poly.entity_id
_entity_poly.type
_entity_poly.pdbx_seq_one_letter_code
_entity_poly.pdbx_strand_id
1 'polypeptide(L)'
;MASSAAASAAEELAALSLAAPASLASLLPLLHPAASAAQLRTAHLALAQLAGLSFSTAPTPLATPGPQERIGAEEGRVLRDALASSAAERLAALRALGILAGLAPDVLLPLLATLLPSLLDAGSAPDHAALLIAAFLSTLASHAAARAALREHQAVGEWCDGWLDTAELGGGGKQEASTKDIALLAGLARVKLGPAAAPTAPPALQEEEIGSAEAKAEAKLRAQEKRNREKEAQREWERKEVEELRASLLALAKARLLLSHSHKEAAAESKPTQEEAGLPFDEEIKHATFMAALEALAHLSAHMKQAIVSDAPLLERLCSPSLLGSSVSRRPVFPQRLGAAASGAPSSSYEADPTRPASRTADGAALYALASILCALVAPPPILSAQEAQLAALRAKASNVALAPREDAAAAEARALKVLAAGGAATLVRLVAHSTESKATQEACASAFLGLAAPQTRASRAQIAREGGAKALLALCSLASSSSSASSEAQEEQRATLALLPMQALARLCISLPTPALFNAPAAPLRPLARLFLDALASPLQRFEACLALTNLASLPGLAGDVAKASHEGVSVEQALRERIVAAHRMERRAAVELLCNLAQDEQVRAIWSGEVEDEAVAQGSTSATTTAAPAATASAAPAAAAKGRLHVLLALCAPSTSSSDEHDGDEQADAEQGTATESTLQTRLAASGALATLLSSPSACSRLLSLRASSLAILARLLEPTVEPRERAGARVRTLEEEESEKQEKQAREKERLAEAHDAQSAGEAQMEHVRRDLRLRAAAAMGCVAQYTAWLRQGGGSDGGAGEAQQQQQQLRHMQAKLGAAAWLEALRQRQAEKGDVGAMCHEALGLFASVGVQ
;
A
#
# COMPACT_ATOMS: atom_id res chain seq x y z
N MET A 1 38.78 0.07 10.72
CA MET A 1 37.84 0.63 11.72
C MET A 1 36.48 -0.08 11.77
N ALA A 2 35.98 -0.69 10.68
CA ALA A 2 34.73 -1.47 10.71
C ALA A 2 34.79 -2.81 11.49
N SER A 3 35.96 -3.45 11.62
CA SER A 3 36.10 -4.73 12.35
C SER A 3 36.15 -4.57 13.88
N SER A 4 36.49 -3.37 14.39
CA SER A 4 36.54 -3.08 15.84
C SER A 4 35.15 -2.76 16.40
N ALA A 5 34.25 -2.19 15.59
CA ALA A 5 32.86 -1.94 15.99
C ALA A 5 32.03 -3.24 16.06
N ALA A 6 32.29 -4.21 15.17
CA ALA A 6 31.63 -5.51 15.21
C ALA A 6 32.08 -6.38 16.40
N ALA A 7 33.36 -6.29 16.79
CA ALA A 7 33.87 -6.96 17.98
C ALA A 7 33.32 -6.35 19.28
N SER A 8 33.23 -5.01 19.35
CA SER A 8 32.63 -4.29 20.49
C SER A 8 31.14 -4.55 20.64
N ALA A 9 30.38 -4.65 19.53
CA ALA A 9 28.96 -4.97 19.57
C ALA A 9 28.71 -6.44 19.95
N ALA A 10 29.60 -7.36 19.56
CA ALA A 10 29.56 -8.76 20.00
C ALA A 10 29.94 -8.92 21.47
N GLU A 11 30.88 -8.11 21.99
CA GLU A 11 31.21 -8.03 23.41
C GLU A 11 30.07 -7.40 24.24
N GLU A 12 29.39 -6.36 23.74
CA GLU A 12 28.21 -5.78 24.40
C GLU A 12 26.98 -6.72 24.37
N LEU A 13 26.77 -7.47 23.29
CA LEU A 13 25.73 -8.52 23.21
C LEU A 13 26.06 -9.72 24.11
N ALA A 14 27.33 -10.11 24.23
CA ALA A 14 27.78 -11.13 25.17
C ALA A 14 27.68 -10.65 26.63
N ALA A 15 27.94 -9.37 26.90
CA ALA A 15 27.78 -8.76 28.22
C ALA A 15 26.30 -8.63 28.63
N LEU A 16 25.40 -8.31 27.69
CA LEU A 16 23.94 -8.33 27.91
C LEU A 16 23.42 -9.77 28.10
N SER A 17 24.01 -10.75 27.42
CA SER A 17 23.69 -12.18 27.55
C SER A 17 24.18 -12.80 28.87
N LEU A 18 25.28 -12.31 29.44
CA LEU A 18 25.85 -12.77 30.72
C LEU A 18 25.21 -12.06 31.95
N ALA A 19 24.55 -10.91 31.75
CA ALA A 19 23.84 -10.17 32.81
C ALA A 19 22.39 -10.65 33.08
N ALA A 20 21.80 -11.44 32.16
CA ALA A 20 20.44 -11.94 32.25
C ALA A 20 20.07 -12.76 33.52
N PRO A 21 20.94 -13.64 34.09
CA PRO A 21 20.59 -14.38 35.30
C PRO A 21 20.51 -13.47 36.54
N ALA A 22 21.32 -12.41 36.60
CA ALA A 22 21.27 -11.43 37.68
C ALA A 22 20.04 -10.51 37.58
N SER A 23 19.58 -10.19 36.36
CA SER A 23 18.37 -9.37 36.15
C SER A 23 17.08 -10.16 36.43
N LEU A 24 17.00 -11.44 36.05
CA LEU A 24 15.85 -12.31 36.38
C LEU A 24 15.73 -12.54 37.90
N ALA A 25 16.85 -12.73 38.60
CA ALA A 25 16.88 -12.84 40.06
C ALA A 25 16.39 -11.57 40.78
N SER A 26 16.63 -10.39 40.18
CA SER A 26 16.18 -9.10 40.71
C SER A 26 14.69 -8.79 40.49
N LEU A 27 14.03 -9.47 39.53
CA LEU A 27 12.61 -9.27 39.21
C LEU A 27 11.67 -10.11 40.10
N LEU A 28 12.16 -11.18 40.71
CA LEU A 28 11.37 -12.15 41.49
C LEU A 28 10.76 -11.63 42.80
N PRO A 29 11.42 -10.77 43.60
CA PRO A 29 10.81 -10.17 44.80
C PRO A 29 9.61 -9.26 44.49
N LEU A 30 9.49 -8.79 43.23
CA LEU A 30 8.39 -7.94 42.77
C LEU A 30 7.15 -8.73 42.33
N LEU A 31 7.25 -10.06 42.15
CA LEU A 31 6.19 -10.89 41.56
C LEU A 31 5.18 -11.46 42.56
N HIS A 32 5.49 -11.48 43.88
CA HIS A 32 4.50 -11.80 44.91
C HIS A 32 4.93 -11.33 46.31
N PRO A 33 4.33 -10.27 46.88
CA PRO A 33 4.69 -9.77 48.22
C PRO A 33 4.29 -10.70 49.38
N ALA A 34 3.70 -11.86 49.08
CA ALA A 34 3.15 -12.81 50.06
C ALA A 34 3.73 -14.23 49.94
N ALA A 35 4.62 -14.50 48.97
CA ALA A 35 5.27 -15.80 48.85
C ALA A 35 6.32 -15.96 49.96
N SER A 36 6.37 -17.14 50.60
CA SER A 36 7.40 -17.39 51.61
C SER A 36 8.79 -17.43 50.97
N ALA A 37 9.82 -17.04 51.72
CA ALA A 37 11.21 -17.05 51.24
C ALA A 37 11.67 -18.43 50.72
N ALA A 38 11.05 -19.53 51.19
CA ALA A 38 11.30 -20.88 50.71
C ALA A 38 10.71 -21.14 49.31
N GLN A 39 9.51 -20.63 49.03
CA GLN A 39 8.84 -20.76 47.72
C GLN A 39 9.58 -19.97 46.65
N LEU A 40 9.98 -18.74 46.98
CA LEU A 40 10.82 -17.92 46.10
C LEU A 40 12.19 -18.56 45.87
N ARG A 41 12.82 -19.16 46.89
CA ARG A 41 14.08 -19.90 46.72
C ARG A 41 13.94 -21.13 45.81
N THR A 42 12.83 -21.85 45.89
CA THR A 42 12.62 -23.07 45.10
C THR A 42 12.38 -22.72 43.63
N ALA A 43 11.54 -21.72 43.36
CA ALA A 43 11.36 -21.17 42.01
C ALA A 43 12.65 -20.54 41.46
N HIS A 44 13.42 -19.84 42.31
CA HIS A 44 14.72 -19.27 41.96
C HIS A 44 15.76 -20.33 41.64
N LEU A 45 15.82 -21.44 42.39
CA LEU A 45 16.72 -22.56 42.11
C LEU A 45 16.34 -23.26 40.81
N ALA A 46 15.05 -23.54 40.59
CA ALA A 46 14.58 -24.16 39.36
C ALA A 46 14.82 -23.26 38.12
N LEU A 47 14.55 -21.95 38.22
CA LEU A 47 14.82 -21.00 37.13
C LEU A 47 16.32 -20.78 36.89
N ALA A 48 17.14 -20.73 37.94
CA ALA A 48 18.60 -20.60 37.80
C ALA A 48 19.25 -21.87 37.22
N GLN A 49 18.72 -23.05 37.55
CA GLN A 49 19.16 -24.32 36.97
C GLN A 49 18.73 -24.45 35.50
N LEU A 50 17.48 -24.10 35.18
CA LEU A 50 16.97 -24.10 33.78
C LEU A 50 17.70 -23.07 32.90
N ALA A 51 17.99 -21.87 33.41
CA ALA A 51 18.74 -20.84 32.68
C ALA A 51 20.22 -21.21 32.49
N GLY A 52 20.80 -21.99 33.40
CA GLY A 52 22.18 -22.50 33.30
C GLY A 52 22.38 -23.53 32.19
N LEU A 53 21.33 -24.20 31.72
CA LEU A 53 21.38 -25.24 30.69
C LEU A 53 21.43 -24.68 29.26
N SER A 54 20.86 -23.51 29.01
CA SER A 54 20.80 -22.91 27.67
C SER A 54 22.14 -22.42 27.11
N PHE A 55 23.20 -22.33 27.95
CA PHE A 55 24.50 -21.77 27.55
C PHE A 55 25.61 -22.81 27.30
N SER A 56 25.32 -24.11 27.39
CA SER A 56 26.30 -25.16 27.10
C SER A 56 26.03 -25.82 25.72
N THR A 57 26.48 -25.16 24.65
CA THR A 57 26.29 -25.62 23.24
C THR A 57 27.58 -26.14 22.59
N ALA A 58 28.47 -26.79 23.34
CA ALA A 58 29.58 -27.54 22.74
C ALA A 58 29.14 -28.99 22.47
N PRO A 59 29.13 -29.48 21.22
CA PRO A 59 28.73 -30.85 20.92
C PRO A 59 29.89 -31.81 21.25
N THR A 60 29.76 -32.56 22.35
CA THR A 60 30.64 -33.70 22.65
C THR A 60 29.99 -35.00 22.17
N PRO A 61 30.62 -35.78 21.27
CA PRO A 61 30.06 -37.05 20.82
C PRO A 61 30.52 -38.17 21.75
N LEU A 62 29.62 -38.82 22.50
CA LEU A 62 29.78 -40.19 22.99
C LEU A 62 28.46 -40.77 23.54
N ALA A 63 28.21 -42.04 23.23
CA ALA A 63 26.93 -42.75 23.25
C ALA A 63 26.46 -43.21 24.66
N THR A 64 26.28 -42.28 25.58
CA THR A 64 25.54 -42.49 26.85
C THR A 64 24.53 -41.36 27.03
N PRO A 65 23.31 -41.61 27.55
CA PRO A 65 22.32 -40.55 27.78
C PRO A 65 22.97 -39.43 28.58
N GLY A 66 23.09 -38.26 27.95
CA GLY A 66 23.90 -37.16 28.46
C GLY A 66 23.32 -36.56 29.75
N PRO A 67 24.11 -35.80 30.52
CA PRO A 67 23.64 -35.10 31.72
C PRO A 67 22.39 -34.24 31.47
N GLN A 68 22.17 -33.75 30.25
CA GLN A 68 20.98 -32.98 29.87
C GLN A 68 19.64 -33.76 30.01
N GLU A 69 19.61 -35.06 29.74
CA GLU A 69 18.38 -35.87 29.91
C GLU A 69 18.05 -36.13 31.38
N ARG A 70 19.08 -36.29 32.23
CA ARG A 70 18.88 -36.50 33.68
C ARG A 70 18.40 -35.24 34.37
N ILE A 71 18.92 -34.10 33.95
CA ILE A 71 18.52 -32.80 34.46
C ILE A 71 17.06 -32.54 34.06
N GLY A 72 16.65 -32.77 32.81
CA GLY A 72 15.22 -32.65 32.43
C GLY A 72 14.25 -33.45 33.31
N ALA A 73 14.62 -34.64 33.77
CA ALA A 73 13.77 -35.47 34.62
C ALA A 73 13.61 -34.96 36.06
N GLU A 74 14.66 -34.37 36.66
CA GLU A 74 14.62 -33.89 38.04
C GLU A 74 13.87 -32.55 38.14
N GLU A 75 14.16 -31.57 37.27
CA GLU A 75 13.43 -30.30 37.26
C GLU A 75 11.96 -30.52 36.87
N GLY A 76 11.68 -31.45 35.95
CA GLY A 76 10.31 -31.86 35.62
C GLY A 76 9.56 -32.44 36.83
N ARG A 77 10.24 -33.19 37.70
CA ARG A 77 9.65 -33.71 38.95
C ARG A 77 9.37 -32.58 39.95
N VAL A 78 10.31 -31.66 40.16
CA VAL A 78 10.12 -30.53 41.09
C VAL A 78 8.94 -29.66 40.67
N LEU A 79 8.81 -29.37 39.37
CA LEU A 79 7.68 -28.62 38.83
C LEU A 79 6.37 -29.40 38.99
N ARG A 80 6.37 -30.71 38.76
CA ARG A 80 5.20 -31.57 38.99
C ARG A 80 4.75 -31.57 40.45
N ASP A 81 5.70 -31.72 41.38
CA ASP A 81 5.45 -31.70 42.82
C ASP A 81 4.89 -30.33 43.24
N ALA A 82 5.41 -29.23 42.68
CA ALA A 82 4.89 -27.88 42.92
C ALA A 82 3.47 -27.68 42.36
N LEU A 83 3.15 -28.23 41.19
CA LEU A 83 1.80 -28.20 40.62
C LEU A 83 0.79 -29.00 41.46
N ALA A 84 1.24 -30.12 42.05
CA ALA A 84 0.44 -30.95 42.95
C ALA A 84 0.33 -30.38 44.38
N SER A 85 1.10 -29.34 44.71
CA SER A 85 1.15 -28.74 46.04
C SER A 85 0.00 -27.75 46.30
N SER A 86 0.15 -26.90 47.33
CA SER A 86 -0.79 -25.85 47.72
C SER A 86 -1.13 -24.91 46.56
N ALA A 87 -2.32 -24.28 46.61
CA ALA A 87 -2.78 -23.36 45.57
C ALA A 87 -1.77 -22.22 45.30
N ALA A 88 -1.11 -21.69 46.34
CA ALA A 88 -0.11 -20.64 46.18
C ALA A 88 1.15 -21.12 45.42
N GLU A 89 1.63 -22.32 45.72
CA GLU A 89 2.80 -22.91 45.04
C GLU A 89 2.47 -23.28 43.60
N ARG A 90 1.27 -23.81 43.37
CA ARG A 90 0.75 -24.09 42.03
C ARG A 90 0.69 -22.82 41.18
N LEU A 91 0.10 -21.73 41.70
CA LEU A 91 0.02 -20.46 40.97
C LEU A 91 1.41 -19.87 40.69
N ALA A 92 2.34 -19.95 41.64
CA ALA A 92 3.71 -19.50 41.45
C ALA A 92 4.43 -20.31 40.35
N ALA A 93 4.28 -21.64 40.36
CA ALA A 93 4.83 -22.52 39.34
C ALA A 93 4.24 -22.22 37.95
N LEU A 94 2.93 -22.03 37.86
CA LEU A 94 2.25 -21.70 36.60
C LEU A 94 2.68 -20.33 36.04
N ARG A 95 2.87 -19.32 36.89
CA ARG A 95 3.42 -18.02 36.46
C ARG A 95 4.84 -18.16 35.92
N ALA A 96 5.69 -18.93 36.61
CA ALA A 96 7.06 -19.19 36.14
C ALA A 96 7.07 -19.91 34.79
N LEU A 97 6.19 -20.90 34.61
CA LEU A 97 6.00 -21.59 33.33
C LEU A 97 5.50 -20.65 32.23
N GLY A 98 4.56 -19.74 32.52
CA GLY A 98 4.11 -18.72 31.57
C GLY A 98 5.23 -17.78 31.10
N ILE A 99 6.07 -17.32 32.02
CA ILE A 99 7.24 -16.48 31.70
C ILE A 99 8.24 -17.28 30.84
N LEU A 100 8.54 -18.53 31.22
CA LEU A 100 9.44 -19.39 30.45
C LEU A 100 8.90 -19.70 29.05
N ALA A 101 7.58 -19.87 28.89
CA ALA A 101 6.96 -20.09 27.59
C ALA A 101 7.19 -18.91 26.63
N GLY A 102 7.18 -17.68 27.13
CA GLY A 102 7.43 -16.49 26.33
C GLY A 102 8.92 -16.21 26.05
N LEU A 103 9.81 -16.56 26.97
CA LEU A 103 11.25 -16.24 26.87
C LEU A 103 12.09 -17.36 26.28
N ALA A 104 11.77 -18.63 26.58
CA ALA A 104 12.59 -19.80 26.26
C ALA A 104 11.73 -21.06 26.05
N PRO A 105 10.86 -21.10 25.03
CA PRO A 105 9.97 -22.23 24.76
C PRO A 105 10.73 -23.55 24.53
N ASP A 106 11.92 -23.49 23.93
CA ASP A 106 12.76 -24.66 23.63
C ASP A 106 13.22 -25.41 24.89
N VAL A 107 13.36 -24.69 26.01
CA VAL A 107 13.69 -25.29 27.32
C VAL A 107 12.52 -26.09 27.86
N LEU A 108 11.29 -25.69 27.54
CA LEU A 108 10.07 -26.37 28.01
C LEU A 108 9.73 -27.60 27.17
N LEU A 109 10.13 -27.66 25.89
CA LEU A 109 9.77 -28.76 24.99
C LEU A 109 10.05 -30.16 25.57
N PRO A 110 11.26 -30.45 26.10
CA PRO A 110 11.56 -31.76 26.69
C PRO A 110 10.72 -32.07 27.94
N LEU A 111 10.30 -31.03 28.66
CA LEU A 111 9.53 -31.16 29.90
C LEU A 111 8.04 -31.35 29.64
N LEU A 112 7.51 -30.87 28.51
CA LEU A 112 6.09 -30.88 28.20
C LEU A 112 5.46 -32.26 28.36
N ALA A 113 6.04 -33.31 27.77
CA ALA A 113 5.50 -34.67 27.85
C ALA A 113 5.32 -35.16 29.30
N THR A 114 6.16 -34.68 30.23
CA THR A 114 6.14 -35.08 31.64
C THR A 114 5.28 -34.19 32.53
N LEU A 115 5.05 -32.94 32.13
CA LEU A 115 4.31 -31.94 32.91
C LEU A 115 2.83 -31.87 32.50
N LEU A 116 2.53 -32.13 31.23
CA LEU A 116 1.21 -31.88 30.65
C LEU A 116 0.07 -32.61 31.37
N PRO A 117 0.16 -33.89 31.75
CA PRO A 117 -0.92 -34.55 32.49
C PRO A 117 -1.25 -33.82 33.80
N SER A 118 -0.22 -33.50 34.59
CA SER A 118 -0.37 -32.80 35.87
C SER A 118 -0.83 -31.36 35.70
N LEU A 119 -0.46 -30.70 34.60
CA LEU A 119 -0.97 -29.36 34.28
C LEU A 119 -2.47 -29.40 33.96
N LEU A 120 -2.91 -30.31 33.09
CA LEU A 120 -4.32 -30.42 32.69
C LEU A 120 -5.20 -30.83 33.88
N ASP A 121 -4.75 -31.78 34.70
CA ASP A 121 -5.42 -32.18 35.94
C ASP A 121 -5.55 -31.01 36.93
N ALA A 122 -4.50 -30.19 37.06
CA ALA A 122 -4.51 -29.04 37.95
C ALA A 122 -5.46 -27.91 37.50
N GLY A 123 -5.86 -27.91 36.22
CA GLY A 123 -6.76 -26.94 35.60
C GLY A 123 -8.17 -27.44 35.34
N SER A 124 -8.65 -28.44 36.09
CA SER A 124 -10.01 -29.00 35.91
C SER A 124 -11.13 -28.16 36.54
N ALA A 125 -10.80 -27.15 37.34
CA ALA A 125 -11.75 -26.27 38.03
C ALA A 125 -11.65 -24.82 37.49
N PRO A 126 -12.74 -24.03 37.49
CA PRO A 126 -12.75 -22.66 36.97
C PRO A 126 -12.11 -21.70 37.97
N ASP A 127 -10.80 -21.83 38.13
CA ASP A 127 -9.98 -21.05 39.04
C ASP A 127 -8.82 -20.36 38.31
N HIS A 128 -8.00 -19.65 39.07
CA HIS A 128 -6.83 -18.95 38.55
C HIS A 128 -5.78 -19.90 37.95
N ALA A 129 -5.72 -21.16 38.38
CA ALA A 129 -4.78 -22.13 37.84
C ALA A 129 -5.18 -22.49 36.40
N ALA A 130 -6.45 -22.81 36.16
CA ALA A 130 -6.96 -23.09 34.81
C ALA A 130 -6.71 -21.92 33.84
N LEU A 131 -6.90 -20.68 34.31
CA LEU A 131 -6.62 -19.48 33.50
C LEU A 131 -5.14 -19.36 33.14
N LEU A 132 -4.23 -19.55 34.10
CA LEU A 132 -2.79 -19.50 33.85
C LEU A 132 -2.33 -20.64 32.93
N ILE A 133 -2.93 -21.84 33.07
CA ILE A 133 -2.68 -22.97 32.17
C ILE A 133 -3.13 -22.64 30.75
N ALA A 134 -4.32 -22.06 30.57
CA ALA A 134 -4.81 -21.64 29.26
C ALA A 134 -3.90 -20.58 28.62
N ALA A 135 -3.45 -19.59 29.42
CA ALA A 135 -2.50 -18.57 28.97
C ALA A 135 -1.14 -19.17 28.57
N PHE A 136 -0.64 -20.10 29.38
CA PHE A 136 0.60 -20.85 29.10
C PHE A 136 0.51 -21.63 27.79
N LEU A 137 -0.56 -22.41 27.59
CA LEU A 137 -0.78 -23.18 26.37
C LEU A 137 -0.91 -22.29 25.14
N SER A 138 -1.64 -21.17 25.24
CA SER A 138 -1.77 -20.20 24.14
C SER A 138 -0.42 -19.57 23.77
N THR A 139 0.40 -19.22 24.78
CA THR A 139 1.74 -18.65 24.58
C THR A 139 2.67 -19.66 23.93
N LEU A 140 2.72 -20.90 24.42
CA LEU A 140 3.51 -21.97 23.81
C LEU A 140 3.08 -22.26 22.37
N ALA A 141 1.77 -22.31 22.10
CA ALA A 141 1.26 -22.58 20.77
C ALA A 141 1.68 -21.50 19.74
N SER A 142 2.08 -20.30 20.17
CA SER A 142 2.67 -19.29 19.28
C SER A 142 4.02 -19.74 18.69
N HIS A 143 4.76 -20.62 19.35
CA HIS A 143 6.05 -21.14 18.89
C HIS A 143 5.90 -22.42 18.05
N ALA A 144 6.54 -22.48 16.89
CA ALA A 144 6.33 -23.57 15.92
C ALA A 144 6.70 -24.96 16.46
N ALA A 145 7.83 -25.09 17.17
CA ALA A 145 8.28 -26.36 17.73
C ALA A 145 7.36 -26.85 18.87
N ALA A 146 7.00 -25.94 19.79
CA ALA A 146 6.06 -26.23 20.86
C ALA A 146 4.67 -26.59 20.34
N ARG A 147 4.20 -25.90 19.29
CA ARG A 147 2.93 -26.18 18.62
C ARG A 147 2.90 -27.59 18.02
N ALA A 148 4.00 -28.04 17.41
CA ALA A 148 4.11 -29.40 16.89
C ALA A 148 4.02 -30.43 18.02
N ALA A 149 4.78 -30.23 19.10
CA ALA A 149 4.76 -31.11 20.27
C ALA A 149 3.37 -31.16 20.94
N LEU A 150 2.74 -30.00 21.17
CA LEU A 150 1.41 -29.92 21.77
C LEU A 150 0.32 -30.58 20.91
N ARG A 151 0.44 -30.52 19.57
CA ARG A 151 -0.53 -31.15 18.65
C ARG A 151 -0.52 -32.68 18.74
N GLU A 152 0.58 -33.29 19.17
CA GLU A 152 0.67 -34.75 19.37
C GLU A 152 -0.08 -35.24 20.62
N HIS A 153 -0.38 -34.33 21.55
CA HIS A 153 -1.08 -34.65 22.79
C HIS A 153 -2.58 -34.39 22.69
N GLN A 154 -3.35 -35.42 22.33
CA GLN A 154 -4.82 -35.37 22.22
C GLN A 154 -5.52 -34.74 23.45
N ALA A 155 -5.01 -35.02 24.66
CA ALA A 155 -5.53 -34.48 25.91
C ALA A 155 -5.54 -32.94 25.96
N VAL A 156 -4.62 -32.25 25.28
CA VAL A 156 -4.61 -30.78 25.20
C VAL A 156 -5.80 -30.28 24.39
N GLY A 157 -6.08 -30.93 23.25
CA GLY A 157 -7.24 -30.62 22.42
C GLY A 157 -8.54 -30.81 23.20
N GLU A 158 -8.71 -31.99 23.80
CA GLU A 158 -9.89 -32.32 24.61
C GLU A 158 -10.08 -31.38 25.80
N TRP A 159 -8.99 -30.98 26.46
CA TRP A 159 -9.05 -30.00 27.55
C TRP A 159 -9.49 -28.61 27.06
N CYS A 160 -8.96 -28.16 25.91
CA CYS A 160 -9.37 -26.91 25.31
C CYS A 160 -10.85 -26.92 24.89
N ASP A 161 -11.27 -28.00 24.24
CA ASP A 161 -12.63 -28.17 23.72
C ASP A 161 -13.63 -28.25 24.90
N GLY A 162 -13.28 -28.96 25.99
CA GLY A 162 -14.11 -29.01 27.19
C GLY A 162 -14.35 -27.65 27.86
N TRP A 163 -13.39 -26.72 27.81
CA TRP A 163 -13.60 -25.35 28.32
C TRP A 163 -14.50 -24.50 27.42
N LEU A 164 -14.44 -24.72 26.10
CA LEU A 164 -15.35 -24.06 25.15
C LEU A 164 -16.79 -24.53 25.39
N ASP A 165 -17.01 -25.83 25.48
CA ASP A 165 -18.33 -26.41 25.77
C ASP A 165 -18.89 -25.90 27.11
N THR A 166 -18.04 -25.81 28.14
CA THR A 166 -18.44 -25.32 29.47
C THR A 166 -18.86 -23.84 29.41
N ALA A 167 -18.20 -23.02 28.60
CA ALA A 167 -18.55 -21.61 28.43
C ALA A 167 -19.87 -21.41 27.66
N GLU A 168 -20.22 -22.31 26.75
CA GLU A 168 -21.50 -22.28 26.02
C GLU A 168 -22.69 -22.70 26.88
N LEU A 169 -22.47 -23.63 27.82
CA LEU A 169 -23.51 -24.11 28.75
C LEU A 169 -23.71 -23.20 29.98
N GLY A 170 -22.76 -22.31 30.27
CA GLY A 170 -22.74 -21.48 31.48
C GLY A 170 -23.86 -20.42 31.54
N GLY A 171 -24.47 -20.26 32.71
CA GLY A 171 -25.45 -19.19 33.01
C GLY A 171 -24.85 -17.99 33.76
N GLY A 172 -25.59 -16.86 33.75
CA GLY A 172 -25.29 -15.45 34.15
C GLY A 172 -24.45 -15.06 35.40
N GLY A 173 -23.53 -15.86 35.93
CA GLY A 173 -22.86 -15.64 37.24
C GLY A 173 -21.41 -15.11 37.20
N LYS A 174 -20.82 -14.78 38.36
CA LYS A 174 -19.38 -14.37 38.45
C LYS A 174 -18.41 -15.47 38.01
N GLN A 175 -18.70 -16.73 38.34
CA GLN A 175 -17.93 -17.89 37.87
C GLN A 175 -17.99 -18.04 36.34
N GLU A 176 -19.06 -17.56 35.72
CA GLU A 176 -19.22 -17.56 34.26
C GLU A 176 -18.19 -16.64 33.59
N ALA A 177 -17.87 -15.48 34.18
CA ALA A 177 -16.89 -14.56 33.62
C ALA A 177 -15.48 -15.18 33.58
N SER A 178 -15.05 -15.81 34.68
CA SER A 178 -13.78 -16.53 34.73
C SER A 178 -13.75 -17.72 33.77
N THR A 179 -14.87 -18.45 33.67
CA THR A 179 -15.02 -19.58 32.72
C THR A 179 -14.86 -19.12 31.28
N LYS A 180 -15.50 -17.99 30.90
CA LYS A 180 -15.37 -17.39 29.57
C LYS A 180 -13.95 -16.89 29.29
N ASP A 181 -13.27 -16.34 30.29
CA ASP A 181 -11.87 -15.91 30.18
C ASP A 181 -10.92 -17.11 29.96
N ILE A 182 -11.13 -18.23 30.67
CA ILE A 182 -10.40 -19.49 30.47
C ILE A 182 -10.69 -20.04 29.06
N ALA A 183 -11.97 -20.13 28.67
CA ALA A 183 -12.39 -20.63 27.37
C ALA A 183 -11.85 -19.79 26.21
N LEU A 184 -11.75 -18.47 26.36
CA LEU A 184 -11.15 -17.58 25.37
C LEU A 184 -9.67 -17.94 25.11
N LEU A 185 -8.89 -18.12 26.18
CA LEU A 185 -7.47 -18.49 26.08
C LEU A 185 -7.29 -19.92 25.56
N ALA A 186 -8.12 -20.85 26.03
CA ALA A 186 -8.11 -22.24 25.60
C ALA A 186 -8.49 -22.38 24.12
N GLY A 187 -9.53 -21.69 23.66
CA GLY A 187 -9.93 -21.63 22.27
C GLY A 187 -8.88 -20.97 21.38
N LEU A 188 -8.21 -19.91 21.85
CA LEU A 188 -7.09 -19.31 21.15
C LEU A 188 -5.92 -20.30 20.99
N ALA A 189 -5.57 -21.02 22.06
CA ALA A 189 -4.58 -22.10 21.99
C ALA A 189 -5.00 -23.17 20.97
N ARG A 190 -6.25 -23.62 21.01
CA ARG A 190 -6.81 -24.61 20.07
C ARG A 190 -6.71 -24.15 18.61
N VAL A 191 -7.05 -22.91 18.30
CA VAL A 191 -6.92 -22.33 16.96
C VAL A 191 -5.45 -22.26 16.51
N LYS A 192 -4.52 -21.90 17.41
CA LYS A 192 -3.08 -21.88 17.12
C LYS A 192 -2.53 -23.29 16.84
N LEU A 193 -2.99 -24.29 17.58
CA LEU A 193 -2.62 -25.70 17.39
C LEU A 193 -3.14 -26.24 16.05
N GLY A 194 -4.30 -25.79 15.58
CA GLY A 194 -4.95 -26.27 14.37
C GLY A 194 -5.61 -27.65 14.55
N PRO A 195 -6.12 -28.28 13.48
CA PRO A 195 -6.74 -29.61 13.57
C PRO A 195 -5.72 -30.65 14.05
N ALA A 196 -6.19 -31.64 14.82
CA ALA A 196 -5.36 -32.76 15.24
C ALA A 196 -4.83 -33.49 14.00
N ALA A 197 -3.62 -34.05 14.09
CA ALA A 197 -3.10 -34.86 13.01
C ALA A 197 -4.06 -36.04 12.78
N ALA A 198 -4.56 -36.18 11.55
CA ALA A 198 -5.45 -37.28 11.21
C ALA A 198 -4.77 -38.61 11.60
N PRO A 199 -5.48 -39.53 12.28
CA PRO A 199 -4.90 -40.81 12.66
C PRO A 199 -4.33 -41.48 11.41
N THR A 200 -3.07 -41.90 11.48
CA THR A 200 -2.39 -42.56 10.37
C THR A 200 -3.21 -43.78 9.99
N ALA A 201 -3.78 -43.76 8.76
CA ALA A 201 -4.68 -44.80 8.31
C ALA A 201 -4.00 -46.18 8.48
N PRO A 202 -4.71 -47.19 9.02
CA PRO A 202 -4.12 -48.50 9.25
C PRO A 202 -3.54 -49.05 7.94
N PRO A 203 -2.38 -49.73 7.99
CA PRO A 203 -1.76 -50.31 6.81
C PRO A 203 -2.75 -51.28 6.15
N ALA A 204 -2.96 -51.13 4.85
CA ALA A 204 -3.93 -51.92 4.10
C ALA A 204 -3.60 -53.42 4.24
N LEU A 205 -4.50 -54.18 4.86
CA LEU A 205 -4.44 -55.63 4.89
C LEU A 205 -4.56 -56.13 3.44
N GLN A 206 -3.54 -56.88 2.98
CA GLN A 206 -3.52 -57.47 1.65
C GLN A 206 -4.47 -58.69 1.65
N GLU A 207 -5.70 -58.49 1.18
CA GLU A 207 -6.61 -59.60 0.90
C GLU A 207 -6.24 -60.24 -0.45
N GLU A 208 -5.63 -61.43 -0.41
CA GLU A 208 -5.42 -62.29 -1.58
C GLU A 208 -6.72 -63.04 -1.90
N GLU A 209 -7.48 -62.56 -2.87
CA GLU A 209 -8.63 -63.31 -3.41
C GLU A 209 -8.55 -63.52 -4.93
N ILE A 210 -8.95 -64.73 -5.32
CA ILE A 210 -8.92 -65.29 -6.68
C ILE A 210 -10.19 -64.82 -7.40
N GLY A 211 -10.05 -63.88 -8.33
CA GLY A 211 -11.15 -63.34 -9.13
C GLY A 211 -10.65 -62.77 -10.45
N SER A 212 -11.53 -62.71 -11.45
CA SER A 212 -11.27 -62.16 -12.79
C SER A 212 -10.69 -60.73 -12.71
N ALA A 213 -9.74 -60.41 -13.59
CA ALA A 213 -9.03 -59.12 -13.58
C ALA A 213 -9.96 -57.90 -13.68
N GLU A 214 -11.07 -58.01 -14.43
CA GLU A 214 -12.05 -56.92 -14.60
C GLU A 214 -12.87 -56.69 -13.32
N ALA A 215 -13.37 -57.75 -12.69
CA ALA A 215 -14.09 -57.64 -11.41
C ALA A 215 -13.20 -57.06 -10.30
N LYS A 216 -11.90 -57.40 -10.33
CA LYS A 216 -10.90 -56.80 -9.42
C LYS A 216 -10.67 -55.32 -9.69
N ALA A 217 -10.62 -54.90 -10.96
CA ALA A 217 -10.45 -53.50 -11.31
C ALA A 217 -11.67 -52.66 -10.89
N GLU A 218 -12.88 -53.16 -11.13
CA GLU A 218 -14.12 -52.47 -10.74
C GLU A 218 -14.30 -52.42 -9.22
N ALA A 219 -14.00 -53.51 -8.51
CA ALA A 219 -14.04 -53.52 -7.04
C ALA A 219 -12.99 -52.56 -6.44
N LYS A 220 -11.78 -52.48 -7.01
CA LYS A 220 -10.76 -51.51 -6.61
C LYS A 220 -11.20 -50.08 -6.85
N LEU A 221 -11.81 -49.79 -8.01
CA LEU A 221 -12.33 -48.46 -8.31
C LEU A 221 -13.44 -48.05 -7.33
N ARG A 222 -14.43 -48.93 -7.06
CA ARG A 222 -15.49 -48.67 -6.09
C ARG A 222 -14.96 -48.50 -4.66
N ALA A 223 -13.97 -49.30 -4.24
CA ALA A 223 -13.33 -49.16 -2.94
C ALA A 223 -12.54 -47.85 -2.84
N GLN A 224 -11.87 -47.44 -3.91
CA GLN A 224 -11.16 -46.16 -3.99
C GLN A 224 -12.13 -44.97 -3.95
N GLU A 225 -13.24 -45.02 -4.68
CA GLU A 225 -14.30 -44.00 -4.64
C GLU A 225 -14.93 -43.90 -3.26
N LYS A 226 -15.24 -45.02 -2.61
CA LYS A 226 -15.75 -45.05 -1.23
C LYS A 226 -14.76 -44.40 -0.26
N ARG A 227 -13.47 -44.75 -0.36
CA ARG A 227 -12.41 -44.14 0.46
C ARG A 227 -12.24 -42.65 0.19
N ASN A 228 -12.42 -42.21 -1.06
CA ASN A 228 -12.37 -40.79 -1.41
C ASN A 228 -13.57 -40.03 -0.81
N ARG A 229 -14.79 -40.60 -0.88
CA ARG A 229 -15.99 -40.03 -0.24
C ARG A 229 -15.86 -39.96 1.27
N GLU A 230 -15.34 -41.00 1.92
CA GLU A 230 -15.08 -40.99 3.36
C GLU A 230 -14.04 -39.93 3.75
N LYS A 231 -12.97 -39.78 2.96
CA LYS A 231 -11.97 -38.72 3.16
C LYS A 231 -12.56 -37.31 2.94
N GLU A 232 -13.43 -37.13 1.95
CA GLU A 232 -14.10 -35.85 1.71
C GLU A 232 -15.09 -35.50 2.82
N ALA A 233 -15.87 -36.48 3.29
CA ALA A 233 -16.77 -36.32 4.43
C ALA A 233 -16.01 -35.97 5.71
N GLN A 234 -14.88 -36.64 5.98
CA GLN A 234 -14.00 -36.33 7.11
C GLN A 234 -13.46 -34.90 7.04
N ARG A 235 -12.98 -34.47 5.85
CA ARG A 235 -12.49 -33.09 5.65
C ARG A 235 -13.61 -32.06 5.79
N GLU A 236 -14.81 -32.37 5.34
CA GLU A 236 -15.96 -31.48 5.51
C GLU A 236 -16.35 -31.36 6.99
N TRP A 237 -16.32 -32.45 7.74
CA TRP A 237 -16.55 -32.46 9.18
C TRP A 237 -15.48 -31.63 9.91
N GLU A 238 -14.19 -31.85 9.63
CA GLU A 238 -13.08 -31.05 10.18
C GLU A 238 -13.22 -29.55 9.83
N ARG A 239 -13.71 -29.22 8.63
CA ARG A 239 -13.99 -27.81 8.26
C ARG A 239 -15.10 -27.22 9.11
N LYS A 240 -16.20 -27.95 9.33
CA LYS A 240 -17.32 -27.49 10.17
C LYS A 240 -16.90 -27.32 11.62
N GLU A 241 -16.13 -28.26 12.16
CA GLU A 241 -15.58 -28.18 13.53
C GLU A 241 -14.68 -26.95 13.69
N VAL A 242 -13.80 -26.68 12.71
CA VAL A 242 -12.95 -25.47 12.73
C VAL A 242 -13.76 -24.18 12.59
N GLU A 243 -14.83 -24.19 11.80
CA GLU A 243 -15.74 -23.03 11.67
C GLU A 243 -16.52 -22.76 12.95
N GLU A 244 -17.00 -23.81 13.62
CA GLU A 244 -17.68 -23.74 14.92
C GLU A 244 -16.74 -23.22 16.01
N LEU A 245 -15.54 -23.81 16.14
CA LEU A 245 -14.48 -23.33 17.04
C LEU A 245 -14.19 -21.83 16.84
N ARG A 246 -14.09 -21.39 15.58
CA ARG A 246 -13.85 -19.97 15.24
C ARG A 246 -15.03 -19.08 15.63
N ALA A 247 -16.27 -19.56 15.44
CA ALA A 247 -17.48 -18.83 15.84
C ALA A 247 -17.58 -18.69 17.37
N SER A 248 -17.33 -19.74 18.12
CA SER A 248 -17.31 -19.71 19.59
C SER A 248 -16.21 -18.79 20.11
N LEU A 249 -15.00 -18.88 19.53
CA LEU A 249 -13.90 -17.98 19.88
C LEU A 249 -14.22 -16.51 19.57
N LEU A 250 -14.86 -16.23 18.42
CA LEU A 250 -15.32 -14.88 18.07
C LEU A 250 -16.32 -14.36 19.10
N ALA A 251 -17.29 -15.18 19.52
CA ALA A 251 -18.28 -14.81 20.53
C ALA A 251 -17.64 -14.47 21.89
N LEU A 252 -16.67 -15.28 22.33
CA LEU A 252 -15.91 -15.04 23.57
C LEU A 252 -15.06 -13.77 23.50
N ALA A 253 -14.31 -13.57 22.42
CA ALA A 253 -13.49 -12.37 22.21
C ALA A 253 -14.36 -11.11 22.17
N LYS A 254 -15.51 -11.16 21.48
CA LYS A 254 -16.51 -10.09 21.46
C LYS A 254 -17.01 -9.77 22.87
N ALA A 255 -17.48 -10.79 23.60
CA ALA A 255 -18.02 -10.61 24.95
C ALA A 255 -16.98 -9.92 25.86
N ARG A 256 -15.72 -10.34 25.78
CA ARG A 256 -14.62 -9.75 26.55
C ARG A 256 -14.36 -8.28 26.22
N LEU A 257 -14.30 -7.94 24.93
CA LEU A 257 -14.04 -6.56 24.50
C LEU A 257 -15.18 -5.60 24.87
N LEU A 258 -16.43 -6.07 24.83
CA LEU A 258 -17.59 -5.28 25.24
C LEU A 258 -17.64 -5.09 26.76
N LEU A 259 -17.32 -6.12 27.56
CA LEU A 259 -17.25 -6.01 29.03
C LEU A 259 -16.15 -5.04 29.50
N SER A 260 -15.02 -4.98 28.79
CA SER A 260 -13.94 -4.02 29.13
C SER A 260 -14.37 -2.55 29.02
N HIS A 261 -15.47 -2.25 28.33
CA HIS A 261 -15.98 -0.90 28.15
C HIS A 261 -16.79 -0.43 29.34
N SER A 262 -17.73 -1.26 29.81
CA SER A 262 -18.69 -0.91 30.87
C SER A 262 -17.99 -0.63 32.21
N HIS A 263 -16.92 -1.38 32.52
CA HIS A 263 -16.15 -1.17 33.74
C HIS A 263 -15.45 0.19 33.78
N LYS A 264 -15.00 0.74 32.65
CA LYS A 264 -14.35 2.07 32.61
C LYS A 264 -15.37 3.20 32.79
N GLU A 265 -16.58 3.04 32.27
CA GLU A 265 -17.63 4.05 32.44
C GLU A 265 -18.11 4.10 33.89
N ALA A 266 -18.36 2.94 34.51
CA ALA A 266 -18.73 2.85 35.91
C ALA A 266 -17.62 3.39 36.85
N ALA A 267 -16.35 3.07 36.57
CA ALA A 267 -15.22 3.54 37.37
C ALA A 267 -14.96 5.06 37.24
N ALA A 268 -15.35 5.68 36.12
CA ALA A 268 -15.23 7.13 35.96
C ALA A 268 -16.24 7.91 36.83
N GLU A 269 -17.35 7.28 37.23
CA GLU A 269 -18.41 7.90 38.04
C GLU A 269 -18.21 7.71 39.55
N SER A 270 -17.49 6.66 39.98
CA SER A 270 -17.19 6.40 41.40
C SER A 270 -15.87 7.06 41.83
N LYS A 271 -15.91 7.92 42.87
CA LYS A 271 -14.67 8.43 43.50
C LYS A 271 -13.86 7.25 44.07
N PRO A 272 -12.53 7.20 43.85
CA PRO A 272 -11.70 6.12 44.35
C PRO A 272 -11.69 6.13 45.88
N THR A 273 -12.35 5.16 46.50
CA THR A 273 -12.23 4.87 47.93
C THR A 273 -10.90 4.19 48.22
N GLN A 274 -10.18 4.64 49.26
CA GLN A 274 -8.81 4.23 49.61
C GLN A 274 -8.61 2.73 49.97
N GLU A 275 -9.63 1.89 49.84
CA GLU A 275 -9.58 0.45 50.16
C GLU A 275 -9.26 -0.46 48.96
N GLU A 276 -9.14 0.06 47.73
CA GLU A 276 -8.79 -0.73 46.52
C GLU A 276 -7.29 -1.08 46.39
N ALA A 277 -6.59 -1.26 47.51
CA ALA A 277 -5.18 -1.67 47.54
C ALA A 277 -4.97 -3.19 47.32
N GLY A 278 -6.04 -3.96 47.18
CA GLY A 278 -6.02 -5.35 46.69
C GLY A 278 -6.77 -5.42 45.35
N LEU A 279 -6.27 -5.99 44.26
CA LEU A 279 -5.10 -6.84 44.06
C LEU A 279 -4.51 -6.56 42.66
N PRO A 280 -3.18 -6.40 42.51
CA PRO A 280 -2.54 -6.23 41.20
C PRO A 280 -2.80 -7.40 40.22
N PHE A 281 -3.20 -8.56 40.74
CA PHE A 281 -3.41 -9.77 39.96
C PHE A 281 -4.72 -9.77 39.14
N ASP A 282 -5.82 -9.23 39.66
CA ASP A 282 -7.08 -9.19 38.92
C ASP A 282 -6.98 -8.25 37.71
N GLU A 283 -6.24 -7.14 37.85
CA GLU A 283 -5.95 -6.23 36.75
C GLU A 283 -5.02 -6.86 35.71
N GLU A 284 -4.03 -7.65 36.15
CA GLU A 284 -3.16 -8.43 35.26
C GLU A 284 -3.96 -9.45 34.45
N ILE A 285 -4.87 -10.20 35.10
CA ILE A 285 -5.79 -11.13 34.44
C ILE A 285 -6.67 -10.39 33.44
N LYS A 286 -7.24 -9.24 33.85
CA LYS A 286 -8.13 -8.48 32.97
C LYS A 286 -7.40 -8.00 31.73
N HIS A 287 -6.15 -7.60 31.88
CA HIS A 287 -5.28 -7.18 30.79
C HIS A 287 -4.88 -8.37 29.90
N ALA A 288 -4.45 -9.49 30.47
CA ALA A 288 -4.06 -10.68 29.72
C ALA A 288 -5.22 -11.23 28.86
N THR A 289 -6.42 -11.30 29.43
CA THR A 289 -7.64 -11.74 28.71
C THR A 289 -8.10 -10.73 27.66
N PHE A 290 -7.92 -9.43 27.91
CA PHE A 290 -8.14 -8.40 26.88
C PHE A 290 -7.16 -8.55 25.71
N MET A 291 -5.88 -8.79 26.00
CA MET A 291 -4.86 -9.03 24.98
C MET A 291 -5.14 -10.31 24.19
N ALA A 292 -5.55 -11.38 24.86
CA ALA A 292 -5.99 -12.60 24.21
C ALA A 292 -7.20 -12.40 23.31
N ALA A 293 -8.16 -11.54 23.69
CA ALA A 293 -9.30 -11.21 22.84
C ALA A 293 -8.87 -10.49 21.55
N LEU A 294 -7.91 -9.54 21.64
CA LEU A 294 -7.35 -8.87 20.47
C LEU A 294 -6.54 -9.84 19.59
N GLU A 295 -5.72 -10.69 20.18
CA GLU A 295 -4.95 -11.70 19.46
C GLU A 295 -5.86 -12.70 18.74
N ALA A 296 -6.91 -13.18 19.42
CA ALA A 296 -7.93 -14.03 18.84
C ALA A 296 -8.60 -13.36 17.63
N LEU A 297 -9.03 -12.10 17.76
CA LEU A 297 -9.59 -11.36 16.63
C LEU A 297 -8.59 -11.14 15.50
N ALA A 298 -7.31 -10.92 15.80
CA ALA A 298 -6.28 -10.81 14.76
C ALA A 298 -6.17 -12.10 13.95
N HIS A 299 -6.16 -13.26 14.61
CA HIS A 299 -6.20 -14.56 13.92
C HIS A 299 -7.49 -14.78 13.13
N LEU A 300 -8.64 -14.46 13.74
CA LEU A 300 -9.95 -14.66 13.12
C LEU A 300 -10.18 -13.70 11.95
N SER A 301 -9.58 -12.51 11.95
CA SER A 301 -9.76 -11.50 10.89
C SER A 301 -9.27 -11.97 9.51
N ALA A 302 -8.44 -13.00 9.42
CA ALA A 302 -8.07 -13.61 8.15
C ALA A 302 -9.22 -14.43 7.51
N HIS A 303 -10.12 -15.00 8.33
CA HIS A 303 -11.13 -15.96 7.90
C HIS A 303 -12.58 -15.50 8.13
N MET A 304 -12.82 -14.65 9.12
CA MET A 304 -14.15 -14.22 9.58
C MET A 304 -14.41 -12.73 9.36
N LYS A 305 -13.81 -12.15 8.32
CA LYS A 305 -13.94 -10.72 8.00
C LYS A 305 -15.39 -10.23 7.99
N GLN A 306 -16.26 -10.97 7.31
CA GLN A 306 -17.66 -10.59 7.15
C GLN A 306 -18.44 -10.68 8.47
N ALA A 307 -18.16 -11.69 9.31
CA ALA A 307 -18.81 -11.84 10.61
C ALA A 307 -18.42 -10.67 11.54
N ILE A 308 -17.13 -10.33 11.60
CA ILE A 308 -16.63 -9.21 12.42
C ILE A 308 -17.24 -7.88 11.98
N VAL A 309 -17.29 -7.60 10.66
CA VAL A 309 -17.83 -6.33 10.15
C VAL A 309 -19.35 -6.25 10.18
N SER A 310 -20.06 -7.38 10.15
CA SER A 310 -21.52 -7.39 10.28
C SER A 310 -22.00 -7.18 11.72
N ASP A 311 -21.11 -7.35 12.70
CA ASP A 311 -21.36 -7.12 14.11
C ASP A 311 -21.07 -5.66 14.49
N ALA A 312 -22.07 -4.79 14.37
CA ALA A 312 -21.90 -3.35 14.60
C ALA A 312 -21.32 -3.01 16.00
N PRO A 313 -21.82 -3.57 17.12
CA PRO A 313 -21.24 -3.30 18.44
C PRO A 313 -19.76 -3.67 18.57
N LEU A 314 -19.35 -4.81 18.00
CA LEU A 314 -17.95 -5.22 18.00
C LEU A 314 -17.10 -4.27 17.15
N LEU A 315 -17.57 -3.94 15.95
CA LEU A 315 -16.86 -3.05 15.04
C LEU A 315 -16.71 -1.63 15.62
N GLU A 316 -17.79 -1.07 16.17
CA GLU A 316 -17.76 0.22 16.88
C GLU A 316 -16.79 0.18 18.06
N ARG A 317 -16.74 -0.93 18.80
CA ARG A 317 -15.78 -1.11 19.90
C ARG A 317 -14.34 -1.14 19.42
N LEU A 318 -14.04 -1.86 18.33
CA LEU A 318 -12.72 -1.91 17.70
C LEU A 318 -12.29 -0.54 17.20
N CYS A 319 -13.22 0.24 16.65
CA CYS A 319 -12.96 1.58 16.14
C CYS A 319 -13.02 2.67 17.24
N SER A 320 -13.41 2.31 18.46
CA SER A 320 -13.66 3.27 19.53
C SER A 320 -12.39 3.95 20.06
N PRO A 321 -12.45 5.27 20.37
CA PRO A 321 -11.40 5.99 21.09
C PRO A 321 -10.89 5.28 22.36
N SER A 322 -11.79 4.63 23.09
CA SER A 322 -11.54 4.22 24.48
C SER A 322 -10.80 2.89 24.59
N LEU A 323 -10.64 2.17 23.48
CA LEU A 323 -9.97 0.87 23.43
C LEU A 323 -8.46 1.02 23.70
N LEU A 324 -7.82 2.07 23.18
CA LEU A 324 -6.38 2.32 23.30
C LEU A 324 -5.94 2.91 24.65
N GLY A 325 -6.82 2.90 25.66
CA GLY A 325 -6.43 3.13 27.06
C GLY A 325 -6.01 4.56 27.44
N SER A 326 -6.02 5.53 26.54
CA SER A 326 -5.61 6.91 26.85
C SER A 326 -6.81 7.85 27.02
N SER A 327 -7.36 7.89 28.23
CA SER A 327 -7.88 9.15 28.77
C SER A 327 -6.69 10.07 29.09
N VAL A 328 -5.89 10.44 28.10
CA VAL A 328 -5.15 11.69 28.20
C VAL A 328 -6.23 12.75 28.04
N SER A 329 -6.80 13.17 29.18
CA SER A 329 -7.49 14.44 29.26
C SER A 329 -6.52 15.47 28.69
N ARG A 330 -6.71 15.81 27.40
CA ARG A 330 -6.06 16.96 26.80
C ARG A 330 -6.65 18.14 27.54
N ARG A 331 -5.98 18.56 28.62
CA ARG A 331 -6.17 19.90 29.17
C ARG A 331 -6.04 20.85 27.97
N PRO A 332 -7.04 21.68 27.66
CA PRO A 332 -6.99 22.53 26.49
C PRO A 332 -5.69 23.35 26.57
N VAL A 333 -4.86 23.23 25.53
CA VAL A 333 -3.55 23.90 25.40
C VAL A 333 -3.72 25.43 25.25
N PHE A 334 -4.96 25.91 25.18
CA PHE A 334 -5.27 27.33 25.22
C PHE A 334 -6.16 27.63 26.43
N PRO A 335 -5.74 28.50 27.35
CA PRO A 335 -6.66 29.07 28.31
C PRO A 335 -7.75 29.83 27.52
N GLN A 336 -9.01 29.52 27.79
CA GLN A 336 -10.12 30.38 27.38
C GLN A 336 -9.79 31.79 27.85
N ARG A 337 -9.67 32.74 26.90
CA ARG A 337 -9.60 34.16 27.23
C ARG A 337 -10.96 34.58 27.80
N LEU A 338 -11.11 34.49 29.11
CA LEU A 338 -12.09 35.26 29.86
C LEU A 338 -11.30 36.19 30.77
N GLY A 339 -11.45 37.48 30.51
CA GLY A 339 -10.64 38.53 31.12
C GLY A 339 -10.88 38.66 32.62
N ALA A 340 -9.79 38.89 33.36
CA ALA A 340 -9.66 39.87 34.42
C ALA A 340 -8.26 39.73 35.04
N ALA A 341 -7.68 40.88 35.37
CA ALA A 341 -6.32 41.02 35.87
C ALA A 341 -6.11 40.33 37.23
N ALA A 342 -5.03 39.56 37.35
CA ALA A 342 -4.32 39.34 38.62
C ALA A 342 -2.87 38.95 38.34
N SER A 343 -1.95 39.70 38.94
CA SER A 343 -0.50 39.57 38.86
C SER A 343 -0.01 38.30 39.56
N GLY A 344 0.64 37.42 38.80
CA GLY A 344 1.43 36.29 39.29
C GLY A 344 2.06 35.58 38.09
N ALA A 345 3.38 35.58 37.99
CA ALA A 345 4.11 35.06 36.84
C ALA A 345 3.75 33.59 36.56
N PRO A 346 3.33 33.21 35.34
CA PRO A 346 3.11 31.82 34.99
C PRO A 346 4.46 31.13 34.73
N SER A 347 4.77 30.11 35.55
CA SER A 347 5.82 29.14 35.22
C SER A 347 5.46 28.42 33.91
N SER A 348 6.49 28.19 33.09
CA SER A 348 6.42 27.58 31.77
C SER A 348 5.80 26.18 31.81
N SER A 349 4.87 25.89 30.90
CA SER A 349 4.23 24.58 30.71
C SER A 349 5.16 23.50 30.12
N TYR A 350 6.47 23.72 30.13
CA TYR A 350 7.50 22.79 29.64
C TYR A 350 8.40 22.22 30.75
N GLU A 351 8.20 22.58 32.03
CA GLU A 351 8.82 21.83 33.14
C GLU A 351 8.07 20.49 33.32
N ALA A 352 8.56 19.48 32.60
CA ALA A 352 8.20 18.09 32.86
C ALA A 352 8.64 17.75 34.29
N ASP A 353 7.68 17.54 35.19
CA ASP A 353 7.91 17.02 36.53
C ASP A 353 8.55 15.62 36.45
N PRO A 354 9.83 15.46 36.81
CA PRO A 354 10.54 14.18 36.72
C PRO A 354 10.05 13.16 37.77
N THR A 355 9.16 13.55 38.68
CA THR A 355 8.61 12.67 39.72
C THR A 355 7.26 12.05 39.37
N ARG A 356 6.67 12.42 38.21
CA ARG A 356 5.43 11.79 37.73
C ARG A 356 5.77 10.42 37.15
N PRO A 357 5.22 9.31 37.65
CA PRO A 357 5.47 7.99 37.08
C PRO A 357 5.08 8.04 35.61
N ALA A 358 6.00 7.58 34.75
CA ALA A 358 5.87 7.61 33.29
C ALA A 358 4.40 7.34 32.89
N SER A 359 3.78 8.32 32.24
CA SER A 359 2.47 8.16 31.61
C SER A 359 2.48 6.83 30.87
N ARG A 360 1.70 5.83 31.34
CA ARG A 360 1.65 4.49 30.76
C ARG A 360 1.62 4.61 29.24
N THR A 361 2.73 4.29 28.60
CA THR A 361 2.80 4.21 27.14
C THR A 361 1.76 3.20 26.72
N ALA A 362 1.03 3.49 25.65
CA ALA A 362 0.06 2.55 25.12
C ALA A 362 0.78 1.23 24.81
N ASP A 363 0.19 0.11 25.19
CA ASP A 363 0.78 -1.21 24.99
C ASP A 363 1.01 -1.46 23.49
N GLY A 364 2.28 -1.58 23.10
CA GLY A 364 2.70 -1.77 21.71
C GLY A 364 2.09 -3.02 21.07
N ALA A 365 1.89 -4.09 21.84
CA ALA A 365 1.25 -5.31 21.35
C ALA A 365 -0.22 -5.07 21.04
N ALA A 366 -0.94 -4.33 21.89
CA ALA A 366 -2.34 -3.98 21.67
C ALA A 366 -2.51 -3.10 20.43
N LEU A 367 -1.61 -2.11 20.26
CA LEU A 367 -1.58 -1.25 19.08
C LEU A 367 -1.37 -2.05 17.79
N TYR A 368 -0.41 -2.99 17.81
CA TYR A 368 -0.13 -3.85 16.66
C TYR A 368 -1.29 -4.80 16.33
N ALA A 369 -1.87 -5.45 17.34
CA ALA A 369 -3.01 -6.35 17.16
C ALA A 369 -4.20 -5.59 16.54
N LEU A 370 -4.52 -4.40 17.07
CA LEU A 370 -5.61 -3.59 16.53
C LEU A 370 -5.33 -3.11 15.09
N ALA A 371 -4.11 -2.65 14.81
CA ALA A 371 -3.72 -2.26 13.45
C ALA A 371 -3.82 -3.44 12.47
N SER A 372 -3.42 -4.64 12.90
CA SER A 372 -3.47 -5.86 12.10
C SER A 372 -4.91 -6.33 11.83
N ILE A 373 -5.80 -6.25 12.82
CA ILE A 373 -7.23 -6.50 12.65
C ILE A 373 -7.79 -5.54 11.60
N LEU A 374 -7.62 -4.22 11.79
CA LEU A 374 -8.16 -3.23 10.85
C LEU A 374 -7.59 -3.43 9.44
N CYS A 375 -6.29 -3.70 9.32
CA CYS A 375 -5.64 -4.03 8.04
C CYS A 375 -6.28 -5.24 7.37
N ALA A 376 -6.49 -6.35 8.08
CA ALA A 376 -7.13 -7.54 7.53
C ALA A 376 -8.60 -7.31 7.12
N LEU A 377 -9.34 -6.50 7.88
CA LEU A 377 -10.74 -6.15 7.59
C LEU A 377 -10.88 -5.25 6.36
N VAL A 378 -9.89 -4.43 6.02
CA VAL A 378 -9.98 -3.51 4.87
C VAL A 378 -9.11 -3.96 3.69
N ALA A 379 -8.40 -5.08 3.84
CA ALA A 379 -7.56 -5.64 2.78
C ALA A 379 -8.41 -6.00 1.55
N PRO A 380 -8.05 -5.46 0.36
CA PRO A 380 -8.67 -5.89 -0.88
C PRO A 380 -8.29 -7.35 -1.20
N PRO A 381 -9.08 -8.06 -2.01
CA PRO A 381 -8.68 -9.38 -2.49
C PRO A 381 -7.42 -9.25 -3.36
N PRO A 382 -6.49 -10.24 -3.30
CA PRO A 382 -5.30 -10.21 -4.16
C PRO A 382 -5.73 -10.21 -5.63
N ILE A 383 -5.11 -9.35 -6.43
CA ILE A 383 -5.25 -9.34 -7.88
C ILE A 383 -4.26 -10.38 -8.40
N LEU A 384 -4.79 -11.50 -8.90
CA LEU A 384 -4.00 -12.55 -9.54
C LEU A 384 -4.08 -12.33 -11.04
N SER A 385 -2.94 -12.43 -11.73
CA SER A 385 -2.93 -12.54 -13.20
C SER A 385 -3.68 -13.79 -13.64
N ALA A 386 -4.08 -13.88 -14.91
CA ALA A 386 -4.73 -15.08 -15.46
C ALA A 386 -3.87 -16.33 -15.23
N GLN A 387 -2.55 -16.21 -15.40
CA GLN A 387 -1.59 -17.28 -15.15
C GLN A 387 -1.49 -17.65 -13.67
N GLU A 388 -1.44 -16.66 -12.77
CA GLU A 388 -1.42 -16.92 -11.32
C GLU A 388 -2.72 -17.52 -10.83
N ALA A 389 -3.86 -17.10 -11.37
CA ALA A 389 -5.17 -17.69 -11.10
C ALA A 389 -5.22 -19.15 -11.59
N GLN A 390 -4.68 -19.44 -12.77
CA GLN A 390 -4.52 -20.81 -13.28
C GLN A 390 -3.58 -21.63 -12.39
N LEU A 391 -2.42 -21.09 -11.98
CA LEU A 391 -1.48 -21.75 -11.07
C LEU A 391 -2.10 -22.00 -9.70
N ALA A 392 -2.86 -21.05 -9.16
CA ALA A 392 -3.61 -21.21 -7.92
C ALA A 392 -4.66 -22.32 -8.06
N ALA A 393 -5.40 -22.34 -9.17
CA ALA A 393 -6.36 -23.39 -9.48
C ALA A 393 -5.69 -24.77 -9.65
N LEU A 394 -4.52 -24.84 -10.29
CA LEU A 394 -3.74 -26.06 -10.43
C LEU A 394 -3.18 -26.53 -9.08
N ARG A 395 -2.67 -25.63 -8.24
CA ARG A 395 -2.22 -25.95 -6.86
C ARG A 395 -3.36 -26.47 -6.00
N ALA A 396 -4.54 -25.88 -6.11
CA ALA A 396 -5.73 -26.35 -5.42
C ALA A 396 -6.18 -27.74 -5.90
N LYS A 397 -6.20 -27.97 -7.22
CA LYS A 397 -6.45 -29.29 -7.81
C LYS A 397 -5.41 -30.33 -7.36
N ALA A 398 -4.12 -29.97 -7.33
CA ALA A 398 -3.04 -30.86 -6.92
C ALA A 398 -3.07 -31.19 -5.41
N SER A 399 -3.47 -30.24 -4.58
CA SER A 399 -3.59 -30.44 -3.12
C SER A 399 -4.92 -31.06 -2.68
N ASN A 400 -5.86 -31.27 -3.61
CA ASN A 400 -7.26 -31.62 -3.31
C ASN A 400 -7.89 -30.68 -2.26
N VAL A 401 -7.47 -29.41 -2.24
CA VAL A 401 -8.04 -28.36 -1.40
C VAL A 401 -8.94 -27.52 -2.29
N ALA A 402 -10.23 -27.47 -1.98
CA ALA A 402 -11.14 -26.57 -2.67
C ALA A 402 -10.65 -25.13 -2.54
N LEU A 403 -10.61 -24.37 -3.64
CA LEU A 403 -10.36 -22.93 -3.55
C LEU A 403 -11.46 -22.34 -2.66
N ALA A 404 -11.07 -21.65 -1.59
CA ALA A 404 -12.01 -20.82 -0.87
C ALA A 404 -12.66 -19.85 -1.89
N PRO A 405 -13.99 -19.66 -1.84
CA PRO A 405 -14.65 -18.74 -2.75
C PRO A 405 -13.97 -17.38 -2.65
N ARG A 406 -13.46 -16.91 -3.79
CA ARG A 406 -12.75 -15.63 -3.85
C ARG A 406 -13.74 -14.56 -3.44
N GLU A 407 -13.32 -13.74 -2.48
CA GLU A 407 -14.10 -12.58 -2.13
C GLU A 407 -14.22 -11.64 -3.33
N ASP A 408 -15.45 -11.25 -3.65
CA ASP A 408 -15.73 -10.26 -4.68
C ASP A 408 -15.22 -8.87 -4.28
N ALA A 409 -14.76 -8.09 -5.26
CA ALA A 409 -14.27 -6.73 -5.04
C ALA A 409 -15.34 -5.82 -4.42
N ALA A 410 -16.61 -5.97 -4.83
CA ALA A 410 -17.71 -5.19 -4.27
C ALA A 410 -17.98 -5.54 -2.79
N ALA A 411 -17.82 -6.80 -2.39
CA ALA A 411 -17.94 -7.22 -1.00
C ALA A 411 -16.81 -6.63 -0.12
N ALA A 412 -15.58 -6.61 -0.64
CA ALA A 412 -14.44 -6.00 0.03
C ALA A 412 -14.62 -4.47 0.18
N GLU A 413 -15.13 -3.80 -0.86
CA GLU A 413 -15.45 -2.37 -0.81
C GLU A 413 -16.55 -2.08 0.23
N ALA A 414 -17.65 -2.83 0.21
CA ALA A 414 -18.73 -2.69 1.20
C ALA A 414 -18.22 -2.89 2.63
N ARG A 415 -17.28 -3.82 2.83
CA ARG A 415 -16.64 -4.04 4.12
C ARG A 415 -15.79 -2.85 4.55
N ALA A 416 -14.92 -2.33 3.67
CA ALA A 416 -14.10 -1.16 3.95
C ALA A 416 -14.95 0.08 4.30
N LEU A 417 -16.09 0.27 3.61
CA LEU A 417 -17.03 1.36 3.89
C LEU A 417 -17.69 1.22 5.28
N LYS A 418 -18.02 0.00 5.72
CA LYS A 418 -18.53 -0.24 7.08
C LYS A 418 -17.48 0.04 8.16
N VAL A 419 -16.23 -0.39 7.96
CA VAL A 419 -15.12 -0.06 8.88
C VAL A 419 -14.91 1.45 8.95
N LEU A 420 -14.98 2.15 7.81
CA LEU A 420 -14.90 3.60 7.77
C LEU A 420 -16.06 4.26 8.53
N ALA A 421 -17.29 3.80 8.32
CA ALA A 421 -18.48 4.33 9.00
C ALA A 421 -18.41 4.15 10.53
N ALA A 422 -17.78 3.08 11.01
CA ALA A 422 -17.56 2.84 12.44
C ALA A 422 -16.43 3.71 13.05
N GLY A 423 -15.73 4.54 12.26
CA GLY A 423 -14.65 5.40 12.71
C GLY A 423 -13.25 4.78 12.58
N GLY A 424 -13.08 3.78 11.71
CA GLY A 424 -11.80 3.09 11.52
C GLY A 424 -10.65 4.02 11.12
N ALA A 425 -10.89 5.08 10.34
CA ALA A 425 -9.83 6.03 10.01
C ALA A 425 -9.39 6.85 11.23
N ALA A 426 -10.31 7.32 12.08
CA ALA A 426 -10.00 7.97 13.34
C ALA A 426 -9.22 7.07 14.31
N THR A 427 -9.48 5.76 14.31
CA THR A 427 -8.70 4.77 15.08
C THR A 427 -7.27 4.68 14.55
N LEU A 428 -7.10 4.53 13.23
CA LEU A 428 -5.77 4.48 12.59
C LEU A 428 -4.96 5.75 12.86
N VAL A 429 -5.59 6.93 12.81
CA VAL A 429 -4.92 8.21 13.15
C VAL A 429 -4.34 8.18 14.57
N ARG A 430 -5.06 7.61 15.54
CA ARG A 430 -4.54 7.44 16.90
C ARG A 430 -3.43 6.40 16.97
N LEU A 431 -3.58 5.28 16.27
CA LEU A 431 -2.56 4.25 16.22
C LEU A 431 -1.25 4.85 15.72
N VAL A 432 -1.27 5.59 14.62
CA VAL A 432 -0.10 6.31 14.08
C VAL A 432 0.49 7.29 15.10
N ALA A 433 -0.34 7.99 15.86
CA ALA A 433 0.13 8.93 16.88
C ALA A 433 0.83 8.25 18.07
N HIS A 434 0.57 6.96 18.32
CA HIS A 434 1.19 6.18 19.41
C HIS A 434 2.25 5.19 18.91
N SER A 435 2.32 4.91 17.60
CA SER A 435 3.17 3.86 17.02
C SER A 435 4.55 4.38 16.57
N THR A 436 5.11 5.39 17.23
CA THR A 436 6.36 6.05 16.78
C THR A 436 7.57 5.09 16.71
N GLU A 437 7.53 3.98 17.45
CA GLU A 437 8.66 3.03 17.55
C GLU A 437 8.44 1.72 16.76
N SER A 438 7.19 1.27 16.58
CA SER A 438 6.91 -0.02 15.93
C SER A 438 6.69 0.11 14.42
N LYS A 439 7.68 -0.31 13.63
CA LYS A 439 7.58 -0.38 12.16
C LYS A 439 6.44 -1.29 11.69
N ALA A 440 6.25 -2.44 12.34
CA ALA A 440 5.18 -3.37 11.99
C ALA A 440 3.78 -2.76 12.18
N THR A 441 3.58 -1.96 13.24
CA THR A 441 2.33 -1.23 13.46
C THR A 441 2.14 -0.13 12.41
N GLN A 442 3.21 0.59 12.03
CA GLN A 442 3.18 1.61 10.99
C GLN A 442 2.82 1.01 9.61
N GLU A 443 3.42 -0.12 9.25
CA GLU A 443 3.15 -0.87 8.01
C GLU A 443 1.70 -1.37 7.97
N ALA A 444 1.19 -1.93 9.07
CA ALA A 444 -0.19 -2.35 9.19
C ALA A 444 -1.16 -1.15 9.06
N CYS A 445 -0.83 0.00 9.67
CA CYS A 445 -1.63 1.22 9.53
C CYS A 445 -1.62 1.76 8.10
N ALA A 446 -0.46 1.78 7.43
CA ALA A 446 -0.34 2.23 6.04
C ALA A 446 -1.17 1.35 5.09
N SER A 447 -1.08 0.03 5.26
CA SER A 447 -1.87 -0.95 4.51
C SER A 447 -3.36 -0.77 4.77
N ALA A 448 -3.75 -0.55 6.03
CA ALA A 448 -5.15 -0.31 6.39
C ALA A 448 -5.69 1.00 5.77
N PHE A 449 -4.93 2.10 5.80
CA PHE A 449 -5.33 3.34 5.13
C PHE A 449 -5.48 3.16 3.61
N LEU A 450 -4.59 2.40 2.98
CA LEU A 450 -4.69 2.12 1.55
C LEU A 450 -5.96 1.33 1.22
N GLY A 451 -6.31 0.33 2.05
CA GLY A 451 -7.56 -0.42 1.93
C GLY A 451 -8.81 0.44 2.16
N LEU A 452 -8.78 1.34 3.15
CA LEU A 452 -9.86 2.32 3.36
C LEU A 452 -10.02 3.32 2.22
N ALA A 453 -8.92 3.67 1.53
CA ALA A 453 -8.92 4.57 0.38
C ALA A 453 -9.18 3.86 -0.96
N ALA A 454 -9.30 2.53 -0.97
CA ALA A 454 -9.60 1.73 -2.16
C ALA A 454 -10.98 2.05 -2.79
N PRO A 455 -12.07 2.24 -2.01
CA PRO A 455 -13.32 2.80 -2.54
C PRO A 455 -13.04 4.10 -3.29
N GLN A 456 -13.48 4.18 -4.55
CA GLN A 456 -13.18 5.33 -5.42
C GLN A 456 -14.15 6.50 -5.21
N THR A 457 -15.02 6.42 -4.20
CA THR A 457 -16.03 7.45 -3.93
C THR A 457 -15.41 8.66 -3.25
N ARG A 458 -15.77 9.86 -3.72
CA ARG A 458 -15.31 11.12 -3.10
C ARG A 458 -15.76 11.23 -1.62
N ALA A 459 -16.93 10.69 -1.28
CA ALA A 459 -17.49 10.74 0.07
C ALA A 459 -16.65 9.96 1.10
N SER A 460 -16.22 8.74 0.76
CA SER A 460 -15.40 7.91 1.66
C SER A 460 -14.03 8.56 1.89
N ARG A 461 -13.35 9.00 0.83
CA ARG A 461 -12.07 9.71 0.92
C ARG A 461 -12.19 11.01 1.73
N ALA A 462 -13.29 11.76 1.56
CA ALA A 462 -13.56 12.95 2.36
C ALA A 462 -13.73 12.63 3.85
N GLN A 463 -14.37 11.50 4.18
CA GLN A 463 -14.48 11.04 5.56
C GLN A 463 -13.12 10.69 6.16
N ILE A 464 -12.26 9.96 5.46
CA ILE A 464 -10.88 9.67 5.89
C ILE A 464 -10.13 10.98 6.19
N ALA A 465 -10.26 11.98 5.31
CA ALA A 465 -9.64 13.28 5.51
C ALA A 465 -10.18 14.02 6.74
N ARG A 466 -11.50 14.08 6.93
CA ARG A 466 -12.16 14.71 8.10
C ARG A 466 -11.72 14.09 9.43
N GLU A 467 -11.49 12.78 9.45
CA GLU A 467 -11.01 12.05 10.63
C GLU A 467 -9.50 12.25 10.90
N GLY A 468 -8.80 13.04 10.08
CA GLY A 468 -7.38 13.37 10.24
C GLY A 468 -6.43 12.43 9.47
N GLY A 469 -6.97 11.56 8.60
CA GLY A 469 -6.20 10.56 7.84
C GLY A 469 -5.10 11.18 6.98
N ALA A 470 -5.33 12.34 6.37
CA ALA A 470 -4.32 13.03 5.55
C ALA A 470 -3.06 13.40 6.36
N LYS A 471 -3.23 13.88 7.61
CA LYS A 471 -2.12 14.21 8.50
C LYS A 471 -1.39 12.95 8.99
N ALA A 472 -2.12 11.89 9.30
CA ALA A 472 -1.52 10.61 9.70
C ALA A 472 -0.71 9.97 8.56
N LEU A 473 -1.21 10.02 7.33
CA LEU A 473 -0.50 9.55 6.14
C LEU A 473 0.80 10.33 5.90
N LEU A 474 0.79 11.65 6.06
CA LEU A 474 2.04 12.45 5.98
C LEU A 474 3.06 12.07 7.06
N ALA A 475 2.60 11.77 8.28
CA ALA A 475 3.46 11.28 9.36
C ALA A 475 4.08 9.92 9.00
N LEU A 476 3.27 8.97 8.48
CA LEU A 476 3.75 7.68 8.00
C LEU A 476 4.75 7.81 6.85
N CYS A 477 4.51 8.71 5.87
CA CYS A 477 5.44 8.96 4.77
C CYS A 477 6.80 9.50 5.26
N SER A 478 6.78 10.36 6.28
CA SER A 478 8.00 10.89 6.91
C SER A 478 8.78 9.77 7.62
N LEU A 479 8.08 8.91 8.37
CA LEU A 479 8.70 7.77 9.07
C LEU A 479 9.30 6.75 8.11
N ALA A 480 8.59 6.43 7.02
CA ALA A 480 9.05 5.54 5.96
C ALA A 480 10.26 6.07 5.16
N SER A 481 10.58 7.36 5.28
CA SER A 481 11.74 7.97 4.65
C SER A 481 13.00 7.98 5.52
N SER A 482 12.86 7.70 6.82
CA SER A 482 13.97 7.74 7.79
C SER A 482 14.60 6.37 8.06
N SER A 483 14.09 5.30 7.45
CA SER A 483 14.51 3.93 7.72
C SER A 483 15.63 3.44 6.79
N SER A 484 16.87 3.86 7.05
CA SER A 484 18.07 3.25 6.44
C SER A 484 18.80 2.40 7.48
N SER A 485 18.63 1.08 7.45
CA SER A 485 19.37 0.17 8.34
C SER A 485 19.62 -1.16 7.63
N ALA A 486 20.88 -1.63 7.69
CA ALA A 486 21.39 -2.84 7.05
C ALA A 486 20.48 -4.06 7.28
N SER A 487 19.76 -4.50 6.24
CA SER A 487 19.08 -5.80 6.19
C SER A 487 19.48 -6.55 4.93
N SER A 488 19.15 -7.84 4.86
CA SER A 488 19.34 -8.64 3.65
C SER A 488 18.62 -8.01 2.44
N GLU A 489 19.23 -8.04 1.26
CA GLU A 489 18.74 -7.40 0.02
C GLU A 489 17.26 -7.72 -0.27
N ALA A 490 16.83 -8.98 -0.11
CA ALA A 490 15.43 -9.38 -0.38
C ALA A 490 14.42 -8.80 0.63
N GLN A 491 14.82 -8.67 1.90
CA GLN A 491 13.96 -8.06 2.92
C GLN A 491 13.92 -6.54 2.78
N GLU A 492 15.00 -5.94 2.27
CA GLU A 492 15.09 -4.51 2.02
C GLU A 492 14.17 -4.09 0.87
N GLU A 493 14.14 -4.85 -0.23
CA GLU A 493 13.22 -4.60 -1.34
C GLU A 493 11.75 -4.68 -0.91
N GLN A 494 11.37 -5.74 -0.18
CA GLN A 494 9.99 -5.87 0.32
C GLN A 494 9.61 -4.72 1.26
N ARG A 495 10.52 -4.31 2.16
CA ARG A 495 10.30 -3.15 3.04
C ARG A 495 10.19 -1.85 2.25
N ALA A 496 10.99 -1.67 1.22
CA ALA A 496 10.93 -0.52 0.34
C ALA A 496 9.58 -0.46 -0.40
N THR A 497 9.04 -1.60 -0.85
CA THR A 497 7.68 -1.63 -1.43
C THR A 497 6.60 -1.25 -0.40
N LEU A 498 6.70 -1.75 0.84
CA LEU A 498 5.75 -1.40 1.92
C LEU A 498 5.81 0.09 2.29
N ALA A 499 6.99 0.71 2.17
CA ALA A 499 7.19 2.14 2.41
C ALA A 499 6.41 3.04 1.42
N LEU A 500 5.98 2.51 0.26
CA LEU A 500 5.21 3.24 -0.76
C LEU A 500 3.70 3.26 -0.47
N LEU A 501 3.19 2.33 0.35
CA LEU A 501 1.75 2.21 0.66
C LEU A 501 1.13 3.49 1.25
N PRO A 502 1.74 4.19 2.23
CA PRO A 502 1.14 5.42 2.76
C PRO A 502 1.17 6.56 1.72
N MET A 503 2.17 6.58 0.83
CA MET A 503 2.25 7.56 -0.25
C MET A 503 1.15 7.33 -1.29
N GLN A 504 0.84 6.06 -1.59
CA GLN A 504 -0.23 5.69 -2.51
C GLN A 504 -1.61 6.05 -1.94
N ALA A 505 -1.85 5.76 -0.66
CA ALA A 505 -3.07 6.18 0.03
C ALA A 505 -3.23 7.71 0.03
N LEU A 506 -2.13 8.44 0.24
CA LEU A 506 -2.09 9.90 0.17
C LEU A 506 -2.43 10.42 -1.24
N ALA A 507 -1.84 9.82 -2.28
CA ALA A 507 -2.14 10.15 -3.68
C ALA A 507 -3.64 10.03 -3.98
N ARG A 508 -4.29 8.93 -3.54
CA ARG A 508 -5.74 8.74 -3.71
C ARG A 508 -6.58 9.83 -3.06
N LEU A 509 -6.19 10.32 -1.89
CA LEU A 509 -6.86 11.48 -1.27
C LEU A 509 -6.67 12.75 -2.09
N CYS A 510 -5.44 13.04 -2.52
CA CYS A 510 -5.11 14.22 -3.33
C CYS A 510 -5.73 14.22 -4.73
N ILE A 511 -6.05 13.05 -5.29
CA ILE A 511 -6.79 12.94 -6.56
C ILE A 511 -8.24 13.40 -6.39
N SER A 512 -8.91 12.96 -5.32
CA SER A 512 -10.37 13.14 -5.18
C SER A 512 -10.79 14.40 -4.43
N LEU A 513 -9.86 15.02 -3.69
CA LEU A 513 -10.16 16.14 -2.80
C LEU A 513 -9.22 17.31 -3.08
N PRO A 514 -9.71 18.56 -2.99
CA PRO A 514 -8.86 19.73 -3.20
C PRO A 514 -7.80 19.81 -2.11
N THR A 515 -6.53 19.91 -2.50
CA THR A 515 -5.37 19.95 -1.59
C THR A 515 -5.48 21.01 -0.47
N PRO A 516 -5.98 22.24 -0.73
CA PRO A 516 -6.15 23.24 0.33
C PRO A 516 -7.16 22.84 1.42
N ALA A 517 -8.09 21.91 1.12
CA ALA A 517 -9.02 21.38 2.12
C ALA A 517 -8.41 20.23 2.96
N LEU A 518 -7.34 19.60 2.46
CA LEU A 518 -6.65 18.50 3.13
C LEU A 518 -5.52 18.99 4.04
N PHE A 519 -4.82 20.06 3.64
CA PHE A 519 -3.60 20.49 4.29
C PHE A 519 -3.58 22.01 4.48
N ASN A 520 -3.08 22.44 5.65
CA ASN A 520 -2.82 23.85 5.93
C ASN A 520 -1.73 24.42 5.01
N ALA A 521 -0.74 23.58 4.66
CA ALA A 521 0.31 23.91 3.70
C ALA A 521 0.05 23.10 2.41
N PRO A 522 -0.37 23.74 1.31
CA PRO A 522 -0.70 23.04 0.07
C PRO A 522 0.44 22.17 -0.48
N ALA A 523 1.70 22.57 -0.26
CA ALA A 523 2.88 21.82 -0.70
C ALA A 523 3.25 20.62 0.21
N ALA A 524 2.57 20.41 1.35
CA ALA A 524 2.88 19.33 2.28
C ALA A 524 2.97 17.92 1.66
N PRO A 525 2.09 17.50 0.71
CA PRO A 525 2.19 16.18 0.10
C PRO A 525 3.22 16.09 -1.03
N LEU A 526 3.88 17.19 -1.43
CA LEU A 526 4.74 17.23 -2.62
C LEU A 526 5.85 16.18 -2.57
N ARG A 527 6.62 16.14 -1.49
CA ARG A 527 7.78 15.24 -1.38
C ARG A 527 7.36 13.75 -1.39
N PRO A 528 6.37 13.29 -0.62
CA PRO A 528 5.85 11.93 -0.73
C PRO A 528 5.33 11.57 -2.14
N LEU A 529 4.60 12.47 -2.78
CA LEU A 529 4.04 12.22 -4.12
C LEU A 529 5.12 12.17 -5.20
N ALA A 530 6.11 13.07 -5.14
CA ALA A 530 7.25 13.06 -6.05
C ALA A 530 8.09 11.78 -5.86
N ARG A 531 8.30 11.33 -4.61
CA ARG A 531 8.94 10.04 -4.35
C ARG A 531 8.16 8.89 -4.98
N LEU A 532 6.85 8.78 -4.73
CA LEU A 532 6.03 7.71 -5.34
C LEU A 532 6.05 7.71 -6.87
N PHE A 533 6.13 8.90 -7.50
CA PHE A 533 6.21 9.03 -8.95
C PHE A 533 7.56 8.60 -9.53
N LEU A 534 8.65 8.85 -8.78
CA LEU A 534 10.03 8.66 -9.24
C LEU A 534 10.66 7.34 -8.78
N ASP A 535 10.13 6.72 -7.72
CA ASP A 535 10.69 5.49 -7.14
C ASP A 535 10.65 4.32 -8.15
N ALA A 536 11.79 3.65 -8.33
CA ALA A 536 11.93 2.56 -9.27
C ALA A 536 11.02 1.38 -8.92
N LEU A 537 10.79 1.14 -7.63
CA LEU A 537 9.96 0.05 -7.10
C LEU A 537 8.46 0.36 -7.17
N ALA A 538 8.08 1.61 -7.49
CA ALA A 538 6.68 1.96 -7.64
C ALA A 538 6.06 1.23 -8.84
N SER A 539 4.93 0.56 -8.61
CA SER A 539 4.15 -0.07 -9.68
C SER A 539 3.60 0.97 -10.67
N PRO A 540 3.27 0.58 -11.92
CA PRO A 540 2.65 1.50 -12.88
C PRO A 540 1.38 2.19 -12.36
N LEU A 541 0.56 1.46 -11.59
CA LEU A 541 -0.63 2.02 -10.95
C LEU A 541 -0.26 3.11 -9.92
N GLN A 542 0.74 2.86 -9.07
CA GLN A 542 1.21 3.83 -8.09
C GLN A 542 1.75 5.10 -8.74
N ARG A 543 2.54 4.96 -9.81
CA ARG A 543 3.06 6.12 -10.56
C ARG A 543 1.95 6.89 -11.26
N PHE A 544 0.96 6.20 -11.82
CA PHE A 544 -0.23 6.83 -12.40
C PHE A 544 -1.01 7.63 -11.35
N GLU A 545 -1.31 7.04 -10.19
CA GLU A 545 -1.99 7.72 -9.09
C GLU A 545 -1.17 8.92 -8.57
N ALA A 546 0.14 8.76 -8.41
CA ALA A 546 1.04 9.86 -8.05
C ALA A 546 1.01 10.99 -9.09
N CYS A 547 1.02 10.65 -10.38
CA CYS A 547 0.99 11.61 -11.47
C CYS A 547 -0.31 12.44 -11.49
N LEU A 548 -1.47 11.80 -11.27
CA LEU A 548 -2.74 12.51 -11.13
C LEU A 548 -2.77 13.42 -9.89
N ALA A 549 -2.24 12.94 -8.76
CA ALA A 549 -2.13 13.75 -7.54
C ALA A 549 -1.21 14.97 -7.73
N LEU A 550 -0.06 14.79 -8.41
CA LEU A 550 0.84 15.88 -8.78
C LEU A 550 0.19 16.84 -9.79
N THR A 551 -0.65 16.34 -10.69
CA THR A 551 -1.40 17.19 -11.65
C THR A 551 -2.32 18.15 -10.91
N ASN A 552 -3.07 17.65 -9.91
CA ASN A 552 -3.90 18.48 -9.04
C ASN A 552 -3.06 19.47 -8.23
N LEU A 553 -1.89 19.06 -7.74
CA LEU A 553 -1.00 19.95 -7.00
C LEU A 553 -0.43 21.08 -7.88
N ALA A 554 0.02 20.74 -9.10
CA ALA A 554 0.56 21.68 -10.08
C ALA A 554 -0.49 22.67 -10.60
N SER A 555 -1.79 22.33 -10.51
CA SER A 555 -2.89 23.23 -10.87
C SER A 555 -3.07 24.39 -9.87
N LEU A 556 -2.45 24.31 -8.69
CA LEU A 556 -2.53 25.37 -7.70
C LEU A 556 -1.54 26.50 -8.03
N PRO A 557 -1.92 27.77 -7.80
CA PRO A 557 -1.04 28.91 -8.06
C PRO A 557 0.30 28.79 -7.32
N GLY A 558 1.41 28.96 -8.07
CA GLY A 558 2.76 28.98 -7.52
C GLY A 558 3.40 27.62 -7.25
N LEU A 559 2.68 26.50 -7.41
CA LEU A 559 3.23 25.16 -7.12
C LEU A 559 3.75 24.41 -8.35
N ALA A 560 3.45 24.86 -9.58
CA ALA A 560 3.93 24.21 -10.79
C ALA A 560 5.47 24.07 -10.81
N GLY A 561 6.20 25.16 -10.52
CA GLY A 561 7.66 25.14 -10.44
C GLY A 561 8.21 24.24 -9.32
N ASP A 562 7.56 24.24 -8.16
CA ASP A 562 7.96 23.37 -7.03
C ASP A 562 7.74 21.89 -7.38
N VAL A 563 6.62 21.57 -8.03
CA VAL A 563 6.33 20.21 -8.51
C VAL A 563 7.38 19.77 -9.51
N ALA A 564 7.72 20.61 -10.49
CA ALA A 564 8.72 20.30 -11.50
C ALA A 564 10.11 20.02 -10.92
N LYS A 565 10.50 20.76 -9.87
CA LYS A 565 11.80 20.66 -9.18
C LYS A 565 11.88 19.55 -8.15
N ALA A 566 10.73 19.06 -7.66
CA ALA A 566 10.71 17.97 -6.70
C ALA A 566 11.46 16.77 -7.27
N SER A 567 12.34 16.19 -6.46
CA SER A 567 13.27 15.16 -6.89
C SER A 567 13.40 14.03 -5.88
N HIS A 568 13.78 12.87 -6.40
CA HIS A 568 14.11 11.68 -5.65
C HIS A 568 15.27 10.98 -6.39
N GLU A 569 16.29 10.56 -5.65
CA GLU A 569 17.49 9.91 -6.21
C GLU A 569 18.17 10.70 -7.35
N GLY A 570 18.11 12.04 -7.28
CA GLY A 570 18.74 12.94 -8.25
C GLY A 570 17.93 13.20 -9.52
N VAL A 571 16.80 12.52 -9.72
CA VAL A 571 15.89 12.73 -10.85
C VAL A 571 14.75 13.65 -10.42
N SER A 572 14.45 14.69 -11.20
CA SER A 572 13.29 15.55 -10.96
C SER A 572 12.02 15.06 -11.67
N VAL A 573 10.85 15.53 -11.21
CA VAL A 573 9.57 15.25 -11.88
C VAL A 573 9.59 15.70 -13.34
N GLU A 574 10.14 16.89 -13.65
CA GLU A 574 10.26 17.37 -15.04
C GLU A 574 11.12 16.43 -15.91
N GLN A 575 12.25 15.96 -15.39
CA GLN A 575 13.15 15.08 -16.14
C GLN A 575 12.47 13.74 -16.44
N ALA A 576 11.79 13.16 -15.45
CA ALA A 576 11.10 11.89 -15.59
C ALA A 576 9.89 11.97 -16.56
N LEU A 577 9.24 13.13 -16.72
CA LEU A 577 8.08 13.27 -17.60
C LEU A 577 8.35 12.86 -19.05
N ARG A 578 9.59 13.04 -19.53
CA ARG A 578 9.96 12.70 -20.92
C ARG A 578 9.75 11.22 -21.20
N GLU A 579 10.21 10.37 -20.30
CA GLU A 579 10.06 8.92 -20.39
C GLU A 579 8.59 8.50 -20.17
N ARG A 580 7.89 9.19 -19.27
CA ARG A 580 6.50 8.88 -18.92
C ARG A 580 5.52 9.22 -20.05
N ILE A 581 5.76 10.30 -20.81
CA ILE A 581 4.94 10.67 -21.97
C ILE A 581 5.08 9.68 -23.13
N VAL A 582 6.18 8.93 -23.20
CA VAL A 582 6.37 7.86 -24.20
C VAL A 582 6.11 6.47 -23.62
N ALA A 583 5.63 6.38 -22.37
CA ALA A 583 5.36 5.11 -21.72
C ALA A 583 4.34 4.27 -22.50
N ALA A 584 4.55 2.95 -22.54
CA ALA A 584 3.67 2.02 -23.23
C ALA A 584 2.23 2.11 -22.70
N HIS A 585 2.06 2.24 -21.38
CA HIS A 585 0.75 2.28 -20.75
C HIS A 585 0.01 3.60 -21.02
N ARG A 586 -1.15 3.49 -21.67
CA ARG A 586 -1.97 4.62 -22.14
C ARG A 586 -2.38 5.58 -21.02
N MET A 587 -2.75 5.06 -19.85
CA MET A 587 -3.18 5.91 -18.72
C MET A 587 -2.02 6.67 -18.09
N GLU A 588 -0.83 6.05 -18.01
CA GLU A 588 0.37 6.70 -17.47
C GLU A 588 0.80 7.85 -18.39
N ARG A 589 0.84 7.56 -19.70
CA ARG A 589 1.10 8.56 -20.73
C ARG A 589 0.12 9.73 -20.66
N ARG A 590 -1.18 9.45 -20.57
CA ARG A 590 -2.21 10.48 -20.43
C ARG A 590 -1.97 11.36 -19.20
N ALA A 591 -1.80 10.76 -18.02
CA ALA A 591 -1.57 11.50 -16.79
C ALA A 591 -0.29 12.36 -16.87
N ALA A 592 0.78 11.85 -17.50
CA ALA A 592 2.01 12.59 -17.68
C ALA A 592 1.84 13.83 -18.57
N VAL A 593 1.04 13.73 -19.63
CA VAL A 593 0.74 14.88 -20.50
C VAL A 593 -0.17 15.90 -19.78
N GLU A 594 -1.15 15.43 -19.00
CA GLU A 594 -1.99 16.31 -18.17
C GLU A 594 -1.13 17.06 -17.12
N LEU A 595 -0.20 16.37 -16.47
CA LEU A 595 0.77 16.98 -15.56
C LEU A 595 1.61 18.03 -16.28
N LEU A 596 2.18 17.69 -17.44
CA LEU A 596 2.98 18.65 -18.23
C LEU A 596 2.18 19.89 -18.61
N CYS A 597 0.90 19.75 -18.98
CA CYS A 597 0.05 20.89 -19.31
C CYS A 597 -0.05 21.90 -18.15
N ASN A 598 -0.10 21.42 -16.91
CA ASN A 598 -0.10 22.28 -15.72
C ASN A 598 1.31 22.80 -15.41
N LEU A 599 2.35 21.99 -15.58
CA LEU A 599 3.73 22.43 -15.32
C LEU A 599 4.24 23.47 -16.32
N ALA A 600 3.79 23.43 -17.58
CA ALA A 600 4.17 24.41 -18.61
C ALA A 600 3.71 25.85 -18.31
N GLN A 601 2.88 26.03 -17.28
CA GLN A 601 2.56 27.36 -16.74
C GLN A 601 3.75 27.98 -16.01
N ASP A 602 4.68 27.18 -15.49
CA ASP A 602 5.96 27.65 -14.94
C ASP A 602 6.94 28.00 -16.07
N GLU A 603 7.60 29.16 -15.95
CA GLU A 603 8.48 29.68 -17.00
C GLU A 603 9.69 28.78 -17.25
N GLN A 604 10.26 28.16 -16.22
CA GLN A 604 11.45 27.33 -16.37
C GLN A 604 11.11 26.03 -17.10
N VAL A 605 9.98 25.41 -16.74
CA VAL A 605 9.48 24.23 -17.47
C VAL A 605 9.16 24.59 -18.91
N ARG A 606 8.51 25.74 -19.13
CA ARG A 606 8.18 26.23 -20.47
C ARG A 606 9.45 26.43 -21.30
N ALA A 607 10.46 27.12 -20.78
CA ALA A 607 11.72 27.37 -21.47
C ALA A 607 12.46 26.09 -21.84
N ILE A 608 12.46 25.09 -20.95
CA ILE A 608 13.04 23.76 -21.24
C ILE A 608 12.24 23.08 -22.36
N TRP A 609 10.91 23.07 -22.31
CA TRP A 609 10.10 22.32 -23.28
C TRP A 609 9.96 23.02 -24.63
N SER A 610 9.98 24.35 -24.68
CA SER A 610 9.99 25.17 -25.90
C SER A 610 11.35 25.16 -26.61
N GLY A 611 12.41 24.95 -25.84
CA GLY A 611 13.77 24.92 -26.31
C GLY A 611 14.52 26.24 -26.20
N GLU A 612 14.02 27.18 -25.40
CA GLU A 612 14.65 28.48 -25.11
C GLU A 612 15.95 28.30 -24.35
N VAL A 613 16.04 27.35 -23.42
CA VAL A 613 17.27 27.05 -22.69
C VAL A 613 18.38 26.61 -23.64
N GLU A 614 18.05 25.78 -24.64
CA GLU A 614 18.98 25.38 -25.68
C GLU A 614 19.41 26.56 -26.57
N ASP A 615 18.51 27.51 -26.85
CA ASP A 615 18.83 28.70 -27.64
C ASP A 615 19.73 29.66 -26.86
N GLU A 616 19.47 29.87 -25.56
CA GLU A 616 20.33 30.64 -24.66
C GLU A 616 21.72 30.03 -24.52
N ALA A 617 21.83 28.70 -24.41
CA ALA A 617 23.11 28.01 -24.34
C ALA A 617 23.94 28.18 -25.63
N VAL A 618 23.28 28.18 -26.80
CA VAL A 618 23.93 28.47 -28.09
C VAL A 618 24.36 29.94 -28.16
N ALA A 619 23.51 30.87 -27.73
CA ALA A 619 23.79 32.31 -27.76
C ALA A 619 24.92 32.72 -26.80
N GLN A 620 24.99 32.10 -25.62
CA GLN A 620 26.06 32.31 -24.65
C GLN A 620 27.39 31.65 -25.06
N GLY A 621 27.40 30.94 -26.19
CA GLY A 621 28.60 30.44 -26.85
C GLY A 621 29.48 29.65 -25.89
N SER A 622 28.93 28.59 -25.27
CA SER A 622 29.60 27.74 -24.28
C SER A 622 30.98 27.27 -24.76
N THR A 623 31.98 28.13 -24.53
CA THR A 623 33.41 28.01 -24.81
C THR A 623 34.16 27.68 -23.53
N SER A 624 33.45 27.27 -22.47
CA SER A 624 34.04 26.64 -21.28
C SER A 624 34.33 25.16 -21.55
N ALA A 625 35.13 24.90 -22.59
CA ALA A 625 35.89 23.66 -22.69
C ALA A 625 37.22 23.91 -21.97
N THR A 626 37.23 23.70 -20.66
CA THR A 626 38.46 23.59 -19.88
C THR A 626 39.20 22.33 -20.34
N THR A 627 40.11 22.54 -21.29
CA THR A 627 41.40 21.88 -21.44
C THR A 627 41.54 20.49 -20.79
N THR A 628 41.19 19.44 -21.52
CA THR A 628 42.06 18.25 -21.66
C THR A 628 41.67 17.50 -22.93
N ALA A 629 42.66 17.30 -23.79
CA ALA A 629 42.49 17.00 -25.20
C ALA A 629 42.03 15.56 -25.50
N ALA A 630 40.99 15.42 -26.33
CA ALA A 630 40.80 14.33 -27.29
C ALA A 630 39.74 14.73 -28.35
N PRO A 631 39.93 14.40 -29.65
CA PRO A 631 39.03 14.85 -30.71
C PRO A 631 37.86 13.87 -30.88
N ALA A 632 36.63 14.31 -30.59
CA ALA A 632 35.40 13.63 -30.99
C ALA A 632 34.37 14.67 -31.48
N ALA A 633 34.49 15.03 -32.76
CA ALA A 633 33.50 15.83 -33.47
C ALA A 633 32.25 14.99 -33.72
N THR A 634 31.24 15.09 -32.85
CA THR A 634 29.84 14.66 -33.10
C THR A 634 28.84 15.10 -32.02
N ALA A 635 29.27 15.64 -30.87
CA ALA A 635 28.39 15.88 -29.71
C ALA A 635 27.62 17.22 -29.70
N SER A 636 27.88 18.17 -30.60
CA SER A 636 27.33 19.54 -30.51
C SER A 636 25.86 19.71 -30.94
N ALA A 637 25.22 18.69 -31.55
CA ALA A 637 23.86 18.80 -32.09
C ALA A 637 22.75 18.19 -31.20
N ALA A 638 23.13 17.50 -30.12
CA ALA A 638 22.20 16.74 -29.28
C ALA A 638 21.13 17.59 -28.52
N PRO A 639 21.43 18.78 -27.96
CA PRO A 639 20.45 19.50 -27.14
C PRO A 639 19.30 20.08 -27.97
N ALA A 640 19.59 20.77 -29.08
CA ALA A 640 18.57 21.37 -29.93
C ALA A 640 17.62 20.34 -30.58
N ALA A 641 18.09 19.09 -30.77
CA ALA A 641 17.26 17.99 -31.23
C ALA A 641 16.25 17.53 -30.16
N ALA A 642 16.55 17.71 -28.87
CA ALA A 642 15.71 17.24 -27.77
C ALA A 642 14.39 18.01 -27.66
N ALA A 643 14.42 19.35 -27.66
CA ALA A 643 13.20 20.18 -27.65
C ALA A 643 12.31 19.93 -28.86
N LYS A 644 12.93 19.83 -30.04
CA LYS A 644 12.22 19.47 -31.27
C LYS A 644 11.55 18.10 -31.17
N GLY A 645 12.25 17.11 -30.60
CA GLY A 645 11.71 15.78 -30.33
C GLY A 645 10.51 15.83 -29.39
N ARG A 646 10.61 16.58 -28.27
CA ARG A 646 9.51 16.77 -27.30
C ARG A 646 8.26 17.35 -27.96
N LEU A 647 8.40 18.44 -28.72
CA LEU A 647 7.29 19.05 -29.46
C LEU A 647 6.70 18.12 -30.52
N HIS A 648 7.54 17.33 -31.19
CA HIS A 648 7.06 16.35 -32.16
C HIS A 648 6.23 15.24 -31.52
N VAL A 649 6.66 14.73 -30.35
CA VAL A 649 5.89 13.74 -29.59
C VAL A 649 4.54 14.31 -29.15
N LEU A 650 4.52 15.53 -28.60
CA LEU A 650 3.25 16.19 -28.21
C LEU A 650 2.32 16.38 -29.41
N LEU A 651 2.86 16.82 -30.55
CA LEU A 651 2.10 16.96 -31.78
C LEU A 651 1.56 15.61 -32.28
N ALA A 652 2.35 14.54 -32.21
CA ALA A 652 1.90 13.19 -32.56
C ALA A 652 0.78 12.71 -31.65
N LEU A 653 0.83 13.01 -30.35
CA LEU A 653 -0.23 12.65 -29.39
C LEU A 653 -1.55 13.42 -29.62
N CYS A 654 -1.52 14.50 -30.39
CA CYS A 654 -2.74 15.19 -30.83
C CYS A 654 -3.46 14.46 -31.97
N ALA A 655 -2.75 13.62 -32.74
CA ALA A 655 -3.38 12.87 -33.81
C ALA A 655 -4.35 11.83 -33.24
N PRO A 656 -5.53 11.63 -33.85
CA PRO A 656 -6.42 10.53 -33.51
C PRO A 656 -5.77 9.18 -33.79
N SER A 657 -6.11 8.22 -32.95
CA SER A 657 -5.62 6.84 -33.07
C SER A 657 -6.23 6.15 -34.26
N THR A 658 -5.42 5.43 -35.03
CA THR A 658 -5.91 4.40 -35.94
C THR A 658 -5.90 3.09 -35.19
N SER A 659 -7.02 2.69 -34.56
CA SER A 659 -7.11 1.38 -33.94
C SER A 659 -6.81 0.32 -35.01
N SER A 660 -5.75 -0.46 -34.82
CA SER A 660 -5.48 -1.63 -35.65
C SER A 660 -6.39 -2.75 -35.20
N SER A 661 -7.68 -2.65 -35.53
CA SER A 661 -8.54 -3.82 -35.63
C SER A 661 -8.14 -4.55 -36.91
N ASP A 662 -7.05 -5.32 -36.84
CA ASP A 662 -6.94 -6.46 -37.74
C ASP A 662 -8.05 -7.41 -37.32
N GLU A 663 -9.11 -7.43 -38.11
CA GLU A 663 -10.18 -8.43 -38.08
C GLU A 663 -9.58 -9.82 -38.38
N HIS A 664 -8.83 -10.38 -37.43
CA HIS A 664 -8.67 -11.83 -37.35
C HIS A 664 -9.87 -12.36 -36.57
N ASP A 665 -10.94 -12.60 -37.32
CA ASP A 665 -12.12 -13.34 -36.91
C ASP A 665 -11.70 -14.66 -36.24
N GLY A 666 -11.97 -14.77 -34.93
CA GLY A 666 -12.10 -16.05 -34.23
C GLY A 666 -11.00 -16.39 -33.23
N ASP A 667 -10.98 -15.70 -32.08
CA ASP A 667 -10.80 -16.28 -30.71
C ASP A 667 -10.46 -15.17 -29.66
N GLU A 668 -11.10 -14.00 -29.77
CA GLU A 668 -10.85 -12.89 -28.84
C GLU A 668 -11.79 -12.91 -27.63
N GLN A 669 -11.28 -13.40 -26.49
CA GLN A 669 -11.82 -13.00 -25.18
C GLN A 669 -10.82 -12.97 -24.01
N ALA A 670 -9.50 -13.02 -24.24
CA ALA A 670 -8.53 -13.08 -23.12
C ALA A 670 -7.35 -12.10 -23.15
N ASP A 671 -6.92 -11.54 -24.29
CA ASP A 671 -5.63 -10.83 -24.37
C ASP A 671 -5.73 -9.32 -24.68
N ALA A 672 -6.77 -8.65 -24.17
CA ALA A 672 -7.00 -7.20 -24.37
C ALA A 672 -6.01 -6.26 -23.61
N GLU A 673 -5.03 -6.79 -22.88
CA GLU A 673 -4.14 -5.98 -22.01
C GLU A 673 -2.78 -5.61 -22.63
N GLN A 674 -2.42 -6.10 -23.82
CA GLN A 674 -1.14 -5.79 -24.48
C GLN A 674 -1.29 -4.97 -25.77
N GLY A 675 -2.23 -4.02 -25.79
CA GLY A 675 -2.42 -3.06 -26.88
C GLY A 675 -1.15 -2.26 -27.18
N THR A 676 -0.68 -2.35 -28.42
CA THR A 676 0.54 -1.73 -28.92
C THR A 676 0.52 -0.19 -28.84
N ALA A 677 1.71 0.39 -28.68
CA ALA A 677 2.02 1.71 -28.12
C ALA A 677 1.49 2.98 -28.84
N THR A 678 0.58 2.89 -29.82
CA THR A 678 0.23 4.02 -30.71
C THR A 678 -1.13 4.67 -30.48
N GLU A 679 -1.96 4.17 -29.54
CA GLU A 679 -3.32 4.72 -29.36
C GLU A 679 -3.40 5.90 -28.37
N SER A 680 -3.50 7.14 -28.88
CA SER A 680 -3.90 8.33 -28.12
C SER A 680 -5.40 8.30 -27.76
N THR A 681 -5.77 8.47 -26.48
CA THR A 681 -7.18 8.73 -26.10
C THR A 681 -7.59 10.13 -26.53
N LEU A 682 -8.89 10.37 -26.66
CA LEU A 682 -9.46 11.72 -26.75
C LEU A 682 -8.93 12.66 -25.67
N GLN A 683 -8.83 12.18 -24.43
CA GLN A 683 -8.33 12.97 -23.30
C GLN A 683 -6.82 13.25 -23.41
N THR A 684 -6.05 12.30 -23.96
CA THR A 684 -4.62 12.49 -24.28
C THR A 684 -4.46 13.57 -25.34
N ARG A 685 -5.30 13.55 -26.40
CA ARG A 685 -5.29 14.60 -27.44
C ARG A 685 -5.62 15.96 -26.87
N LEU A 686 -6.63 16.05 -26.00
CA LEU A 686 -6.96 17.29 -25.29
C LEU A 686 -5.74 17.76 -24.48
N ALA A 687 -5.20 16.93 -23.59
CA ALA A 687 -4.06 17.30 -22.76
C ALA A 687 -2.84 17.73 -23.61
N ALA A 688 -2.52 16.98 -24.66
CA ALA A 688 -1.39 17.25 -25.54
C ALA A 688 -1.57 18.56 -26.31
N SER A 689 -2.76 18.81 -26.86
CA SER A 689 -3.07 20.07 -27.56
C SER A 689 -3.05 21.28 -26.62
N GLY A 690 -3.45 21.11 -25.36
CA GLY A 690 -3.36 22.16 -24.33
C GLY A 690 -1.92 22.51 -23.96
N ALA A 691 -1.10 21.48 -23.72
CA ALA A 691 0.33 21.65 -23.47
C ALA A 691 1.02 22.30 -24.68
N LEU A 692 0.73 21.82 -25.89
CA LEU A 692 1.30 22.35 -27.12
C LEU A 692 0.91 23.82 -27.35
N ALA A 693 -0.36 24.18 -27.17
CA ALA A 693 -0.82 25.57 -27.29
C ALA A 693 -0.09 26.50 -26.29
N THR A 694 0.10 26.04 -25.05
CA THR A 694 0.85 26.78 -24.02
C THR A 694 2.32 26.98 -24.44
N LEU A 695 2.99 25.92 -24.88
CA LEU A 695 4.39 25.98 -25.30
C LEU A 695 4.62 26.84 -26.54
N LEU A 696 3.66 26.87 -27.47
CA LEU A 696 3.77 27.65 -28.72
C LEU A 696 3.66 29.16 -28.52
N SER A 697 3.31 29.64 -27.32
CA SER A 697 3.52 31.05 -26.97
C SER A 697 4.99 31.48 -27.06
N SER A 698 5.93 30.52 -26.98
CA SER A 698 7.36 30.73 -27.19
C SER A 698 7.73 30.82 -28.68
N PRO A 699 8.51 31.84 -29.09
CA PRO A 699 9.11 31.91 -30.43
C PRO A 699 10.00 30.69 -30.76
N SER A 700 10.76 30.19 -29.79
CA SER A 700 11.63 29.02 -29.94
C SER A 700 10.82 27.76 -30.25
N ALA A 701 9.69 27.57 -29.56
CA ALA A 701 8.79 26.45 -29.84
C ALA A 701 8.21 26.53 -31.25
N CYS A 702 7.74 27.71 -31.68
CA CYS A 702 7.21 27.94 -33.03
C CYS A 702 8.25 27.63 -34.11
N SER A 703 9.48 28.12 -33.94
CA SER A 703 10.61 27.85 -34.84
C SER A 703 10.87 26.34 -34.99
N ARG A 704 10.95 25.63 -33.87
CA ARG A 704 11.21 24.18 -33.85
C ARG A 704 10.05 23.39 -34.44
N LEU A 705 8.80 23.78 -34.17
CA LEU A 705 7.61 23.18 -34.77
C LEU A 705 7.65 23.32 -36.30
N LEU A 706 7.93 24.51 -36.82
CA LEU A 706 8.04 24.77 -38.27
C LEU A 706 9.22 24.04 -38.93
N SER A 707 10.22 23.64 -38.14
CA SER A 707 11.33 22.80 -38.60
C SER A 707 10.94 21.32 -38.79
N LEU A 708 9.76 20.89 -38.34
CA LEU A 708 9.23 19.53 -38.58
C LEU A 708 8.83 19.33 -40.05
N ARG A 709 8.49 18.08 -40.40
CA ARG A 709 7.98 17.73 -41.73
C ARG A 709 6.57 18.30 -41.89
N ALA A 710 6.19 18.62 -43.13
CA ALA A 710 4.85 19.14 -43.43
C ALA A 710 3.73 18.17 -43.00
N SER A 711 3.97 16.86 -43.11
CA SER A 711 3.06 15.81 -42.63
C SER A 711 2.80 15.86 -41.12
N SER A 712 3.82 16.18 -40.32
CA SER A 712 3.64 16.40 -38.88
C SER A 712 2.76 17.62 -38.61
N LEU A 713 2.99 18.73 -39.34
CA LEU A 713 2.19 19.96 -39.21
C LEU A 713 0.73 19.78 -39.65
N ALA A 714 0.45 18.85 -40.56
CA ALA A 714 -0.91 18.52 -40.98
C ALA A 714 -1.77 17.97 -39.82
N ILE A 715 -1.14 17.48 -38.74
CA ILE A 715 -1.88 17.08 -37.52
C ILE A 715 -2.62 18.27 -36.91
N LEU A 716 -2.03 19.48 -36.89
CA LEU A 716 -2.73 20.67 -36.40
C LEU A 716 -3.91 21.06 -37.29
N ALA A 717 -3.77 20.96 -38.62
CA ALA A 717 -4.88 21.20 -39.54
C ALA A 717 -6.03 20.22 -39.28
N ARG A 718 -5.73 18.94 -39.11
CA ARG A 718 -6.73 17.91 -38.82
C ARG A 718 -7.41 18.08 -37.46
N LEU A 719 -6.70 18.58 -36.44
CA LEU A 719 -7.33 18.94 -35.17
C LEU A 719 -8.36 20.05 -35.30
N LEU A 720 -8.10 21.03 -36.17
CA LEU A 720 -9.03 22.13 -36.45
C LEU A 720 -10.18 21.67 -37.35
N GLU A 721 -9.84 20.90 -38.38
CA GLU A 721 -10.75 20.39 -39.38
C GLU A 721 -10.34 18.99 -39.85
N PRO A 722 -11.00 17.92 -39.32
CA PRO A 722 -10.66 16.54 -39.69
C PRO A 722 -10.86 16.23 -41.17
N THR A 723 -11.67 17.03 -41.88
CA THR A 723 -11.96 16.82 -43.31
C THR A 723 -10.91 17.40 -44.25
N VAL A 724 -9.96 18.18 -43.74
CA VAL A 724 -8.94 18.83 -44.58
C VAL A 724 -7.88 17.83 -44.98
N GLU A 725 -7.78 17.59 -46.29
CA GLU A 725 -6.72 16.77 -46.86
C GLU A 725 -5.41 17.56 -46.90
N PRO A 726 -4.27 16.99 -46.45
CA PRO A 726 -2.97 17.57 -46.74
C PRO A 726 -2.82 17.68 -48.25
N ARG A 727 -2.50 18.88 -48.73
CA ARG A 727 -2.35 19.15 -50.16
C ARG A 727 -1.01 18.57 -50.58
N GLU A 728 -1.01 17.32 -51.01
CA GLU A 728 0.14 16.74 -51.69
C GLU A 728 0.50 17.66 -52.85
N ARG A 729 1.79 18.00 -52.95
CA ARG A 729 2.28 19.02 -53.89
C ARG A 729 1.76 18.67 -55.29
N ALA A 730 0.90 19.54 -55.82
CA ALA A 730 0.35 19.48 -57.17
C ALA A 730 1.42 19.76 -58.25
N GLY A 731 2.55 19.05 -58.19
CA GLY A 731 3.56 19.02 -59.22
C GLY A 731 3.45 17.69 -59.95
N ALA A 732 2.85 17.70 -61.13
CA ALA A 732 2.75 16.56 -62.04
C ALA A 732 4.15 15.97 -62.32
N ARG A 733 4.53 14.95 -61.56
CA ARG A 733 5.60 14.01 -61.89
C ARG A 733 5.04 12.61 -61.78
N VAL A 734 5.54 11.75 -62.66
CA VAL A 734 5.16 10.35 -62.82
C VAL A 734 5.07 9.69 -61.46
N ARG A 735 3.85 9.31 -61.05
CA ARG A 735 3.61 8.59 -59.81
C ARG A 735 4.39 7.29 -59.86
N THR A 736 5.35 7.15 -58.95
CA THR A 736 6.03 5.87 -58.76
C THR A 736 5.08 4.91 -58.02
N LEU A 737 5.25 3.60 -58.17
CA LEU A 737 4.43 2.62 -57.45
C LEU A 737 4.47 2.83 -55.92
N GLU A 738 5.58 3.37 -55.40
CA GLU A 738 5.73 3.77 -54.00
C GLU A 738 4.76 4.91 -53.59
N GLU A 739 4.45 5.85 -54.49
CA GLU A 739 3.49 6.93 -54.23
C GLU A 739 2.05 6.40 -54.21
N GLU A 740 1.71 5.43 -55.06
CA GLU A 740 0.37 4.80 -55.03
C GLU A 740 0.15 3.95 -53.77
N GLU A 741 1.18 3.26 -53.29
CA GLU A 741 1.15 2.54 -52.02
C GLU A 741 1.03 3.52 -50.84
N SER A 742 1.76 4.64 -50.87
CA SER A 742 1.63 5.71 -49.87
C SER A 742 0.23 6.33 -49.86
N GLU A 743 -0.36 6.65 -51.02
CA GLU A 743 -1.73 7.17 -51.11
C GLU A 743 -2.76 6.17 -50.55
N LYS A 744 -2.57 4.87 -50.80
CA LYS A 744 -3.44 3.82 -50.24
C LYS A 744 -3.30 3.71 -48.72
N GLN A 745 -2.07 3.71 -48.21
CA GLN A 745 -1.81 3.68 -46.77
C GLN A 745 -2.40 4.91 -46.07
N GLU A 746 -2.30 6.09 -46.68
CA GLU A 746 -2.86 7.31 -46.13
C GLU A 746 -4.39 7.30 -46.14
N LYS A 747 -5.03 6.85 -47.23
CA LYS A 747 -6.50 6.68 -47.27
C LYS A 747 -7.00 5.71 -46.21
N GLN A 748 -6.31 4.59 -46.02
CA GLN A 748 -6.63 3.62 -44.97
C GLN A 748 -6.45 4.24 -43.57
N ALA A 749 -5.37 5.00 -43.35
CA ALA A 749 -5.16 5.70 -42.08
C ALA A 749 -6.29 6.71 -41.79
N ARG A 750 -6.77 7.43 -42.81
CA ARG A 750 -7.89 8.39 -42.69
C ARG A 750 -9.21 7.71 -42.36
N GLU A 751 -9.52 6.60 -43.02
CA GLU A 751 -10.74 5.83 -42.75
C GLU A 751 -10.73 5.29 -41.31
N LYS A 752 -9.58 4.75 -40.86
CA LYS A 752 -9.38 4.33 -39.47
C LYS A 752 -9.53 5.50 -38.47
N GLU A 753 -8.99 6.67 -38.79
CA GLU A 753 -9.15 7.89 -37.98
C GLU A 753 -10.63 8.30 -37.85
N ARG A 754 -11.41 8.26 -38.93
CA ARG A 754 -12.86 8.53 -38.88
C ARG A 754 -13.61 7.52 -38.01
N LEU A 755 -13.25 6.24 -38.08
CA LEU A 755 -13.85 5.19 -37.27
C LEU A 755 -13.51 5.36 -35.78
N ALA A 756 -12.26 5.70 -35.46
CA ALA A 756 -11.86 5.98 -34.08
C ALA A 756 -12.59 7.19 -33.49
N GLU A 757 -12.77 8.26 -34.27
CA GLU A 757 -13.58 9.40 -33.83
C GLU A 757 -15.07 9.06 -33.66
N ALA A 758 -15.61 8.16 -34.48
CA ALA A 758 -16.97 7.67 -34.32
C ALA A 758 -17.12 6.79 -33.05
N HIS A 759 -16.12 5.97 -32.75
CA HIS A 759 -16.08 5.18 -31.52
C HIS A 759 -16.00 6.08 -30.27
N ASP A 760 -15.10 7.06 -30.28
CA ASP A 760 -15.03 8.09 -29.22
C ASP A 760 -16.39 8.79 -29.09
N ALA A 761 -17.04 9.11 -30.21
CA ALA A 761 -18.35 9.76 -30.23
C ALA A 761 -19.46 8.94 -29.56
N GLN A 762 -19.48 7.63 -29.85
CA GLN A 762 -20.42 6.69 -29.24
C GLN A 762 -20.18 6.53 -27.73
N SER A 763 -18.92 6.52 -27.28
CA SER A 763 -18.57 6.29 -25.87
C SER A 763 -18.94 7.46 -24.94
N ALA A 764 -18.80 8.70 -25.41
CA ALA A 764 -19.00 9.90 -24.60
C ALA A 764 -20.39 10.55 -24.78
N GLY A 765 -21.15 10.16 -25.81
CA GLY A 765 -22.41 10.79 -26.17
C GLY A 765 -22.21 12.06 -27.02
N GLU A 766 -23.12 12.28 -27.98
CA GLU A 766 -22.94 13.30 -29.03
C GLU A 766 -22.72 14.72 -28.50
N ALA A 767 -23.46 15.14 -27.48
CA ALA A 767 -23.36 16.49 -26.92
C ALA A 767 -22.02 16.74 -26.20
N GLN A 768 -21.53 15.76 -25.43
CA GLN A 768 -20.23 15.85 -24.77
C GLN A 768 -19.10 15.89 -25.82
N MET A 769 -19.27 15.14 -26.91
CA MET A 769 -18.29 15.06 -27.99
C MET A 769 -18.23 16.32 -28.82
N GLU A 770 -19.35 17.02 -29.02
CA GLU A 770 -19.35 18.33 -29.64
C GLU A 770 -18.55 19.35 -28.80
N HIS A 771 -18.73 19.34 -27.48
CA HIS A 771 -17.93 20.18 -26.57
C HIS A 771 -16.43 19.86 -26.67
N VAL A 772 -16.08 18.57 -26.64
CA VAL A 772 -14.68 18.15 -26.75
C VAL A 772 -14.08 18.53 -28.11
N ARG A 773 -14.83 18.36 -29.21
CA ARG A 773 -14.40 18.80 -30.54
C ARG A 773 -14.17 20.31 -30.57
N ARG A 774 -15.08 21.10 -29.97
CA ARG A 774 -14.91 22.55 -29.84
C ARG A 774 -13.63 22.90 -29.08
N ASP A 775 -13.32 22.21 -27.98
CA ASP A 775 -12.11 22.45 -27.19
C ASP A 775 -10.83 22.10 -27.98
N LEU A 776 -10.83 20.98 -28.71
CA LEU A 776 -9.71 20.60 -29.58
C LEU A 776 -9.48 21.65 -30.68
N ARG A 777 -10.56 22.12 -31.33
CA ARG A 777 -10.50 23.17 -32.35
C ARG A 777 -9.97 24.47 -31.80
N LEU A 778 -10.42 24.88 -30.62
CA LEU A 778 -9.96 26.10 -29.95
C LEU A 778 -8.45 26.03 -29.68
N ARG A 779 -7.96 24.89 -29.16
CA ARG A 779 -6.52 24.68 -28.90
C ARG A 779 -5.70 24.63 -30.19
N ALA A 780 -6.23 24.02 -31.24
CA ALA A 780 -5.60 24.00 -32.56
C ALA A 780 -5.52 25.41 -33.18
N ALA A 781 -6.61 26.19 -33.09
CA ALA A 781 -6.64 27.58 -33.54
C ALA A 781 -5.66 28.45 -32.75
N ALA A 782 -5.56 28.26 -31.43
CA ALA A 782 -4.56 28.94 -30.60
C ALA A 782 -3.13 28.63 -31.04
N ALA A 783 -2.80 27.35 -31.22
CA ALA A 783 -1.51 26.90 -31.70
C ALA A 783 -1.16 27.50 -33.08
N MET A 784 -2.11 27.49 -34.02
CA MET A 784 -1.91 28.10 -35.34
C MET A 784 -1.78 29.62 -35.27
N GLY A 785 -2.53 30.28 -34.38
CA GLY A 785 -2.45 31.71 -34.12
C GLY A 785 -1.06 32.12 -33.64
N CYS A 786 -0.50 31.42 -32.65
CA CYS A 786 0.88 31.67 -32.18
C CYS A 786 1.92 31.51 -33.30
N VAL A 787 1.77 30.48 -34.13
CA VAL A 787 2.64 30.29 -35.30
C VAL A 787 2.48 31.42 -36.32
N ALA A 788 1.25 31.88 -36.57
CA ALA A 788 0.97 33.02 -37.45
C ALA A 788 1.65 34.29 -36.93
N GLN A 789 1.47 34.59 -35.63
CA GLN A 789 2.10 35.73 -34.95
C GLN A 789 3.63 35.65 -35.05
N TYR A 790 4.22 34.48 -34.81
CA TYR A 790 5.66 34.26 -34.95
C TYR A 790 6.16 34.52 -36.38
N THR A 791 5.46 34.03 -37.40
CA THR A 791 5.83 34.30 -38.80
C THR A 791 5.68 35.77 -39.18
N ALA A 792 4.70 36.47 -38.62
CA ALA A 792 4.52 37.91 -38.81
C ALA A 792 5.65 38.71 -38.14
N TRP A 793 6.02 38.33 -36.91
CA TRP A 793 7.16 38.90 -36.19
C TRP A 793 8.48 38.75 -36.95
N LEU A 794 8.75 37.56 -37.51
CA LEU A 794 9.94 37.35 -38.36
C LEU A 794 9.96 38.26 -39.58
N ARG A 795 8.80 38.51 -40.22
CA ARG A 795 8.70 39.40 -41.38
C ARG A 795 8.98 40.86 -41.02
N GLN A 796 8.66 41.28 -39.80
CA GLN A 796 8.90 42.65 -39.32
C GLN A 796 10.37 42.89 -38.92
N GLY A 797 11.26 41.91 -39.09
CA GLY A 797 12.68 42.02 -38.75
C GLY A 797 12.95 41.77 -37.28
N GLY A 798 12.29 40.76 -36.70
CA GLY A 798 12.37 40.38 -35.28
C GLY A 798 13.77 40.53 -34.67
N GLY A 799 13.96 41.58 -33.86
CA GLY A 799 15.22 41.93 -33.21
C GLY A 799 16.20 42.65 -34.17
N SER A 800 16.03 43.95 -34.35
CA SER A 800 16.66 44.78 -35.39
C SER A 800 18.19 45.01 -35.31
N ASP A 801 18.96 44.16 -34.64
CA ASP A 801 20.43 44.34 -34.50
C ASP A 801 21.25 43.43 -35.43
N GLY A 802 20.60 42.55 -36.20
CA GLY A 802 21.25 41.62 -37.12
C GLY A 802 21.75 42.29 -38.42
N GLY A 803 22.98 41.97 -38.83
CA GLY A 803 23.54 42.43 -40.11
C GLY A 803 22.79 41.92 -41.34
N ALA A 804 23.02 42.52 -42.52
CA ALA A 804 22.31 42.19 -43.77
C ALA A 804 22.29 40.69 -44.15
N GLY A 805 23.28 39.91 -43.71
CA GLY A 805 23.31 38.45 -43.89
C GLY A 805 22.24 37.69 -43.10
N GLU A 806 21.96 38.09 -41.86
CA GLU A 806 20.91 37.48 -41.04
C GLU A 806 19.53 37.78 -41.61
N ALA A 807 19.31 38.99 -42.13
CA ALA A 807 18.07 39.36 -42.81
C ALA A 807 17.79 38.48 -44.04
N GLN A 808 18.82 38.17 -44.84
CA GLN A 808 18.68 37.27 -45.99
C GLN A 808 18.36 35.82 -45.55
N GLN A 809 19.02 35.33 -44.50
CA GLN A 809 18.76 33.99 -43.95
C GLN A 809 17.35 33.89 -43.36
N GLN A 810 16.91 34.90 -42.60
CA GLN A 810 15.55 34.99 -42.06
C GLN A 810 14.51 35.03 -43.18
N GLN A 811 14.75 35.78 -44.27
CA GLN A 811 13.83 35.82 -45.40
C GLN A 811 13.76 34.48 -46.15
N GLN A 812 14.87 33.76 -46.29
CA GLN A 812 14.87 32.41 -46.85
C GLN A 812 14.13 31.42 -45.96
N GLN A 813 14.32 31.50 -44.64
CA GLN A 813 13.60 30.70 -43.66
C GLN A 813 12.09 30.98 -43.72
N LEU A 814 11.70 32.26 -43.81
CA LEU A 814 10.30 32.67 -43.97
C LEU A 814 9.67 32.03 -45.20
N ARG A 815 10.31 32.12 -46.38
CA ARG A 815 9.81 31.49 -47.62
C ARG A 815 9.62 29.98 -47.47
N HIS A 816 10.58 29.31 -46.83
CA HIS A 816 10.49 27.87 -46.57
C HIS A 816 9.33 27.52 -45.64
N MET A 817 9.11 28.32 -44.59
CA MET A 817 7.99 28.15 -43.67
C MET A 817 6.64 28.42 -44.35
N GLN A 818 6.53 29.48 -45.15
CA GLN A 818 5.33 29.77 -45.94
C GLN A 818 4.97 28.61 -46.87
N ALA A 819 5.97 28.05 -47.58
CA ALA A 819 5.76 26.89 -48.45
C ALA A 819 5.30 25.64 -47.67
N LYS A 820 5.84 25.41 -46.47
CA LYS A 820 5.40 24.30 -45.60
C LYS A 820 4.00 24.51 -45.06
N LEU A 821 3.66 25.72 -44.62
CA LEU A 821 2.34 26.06 -44.09
C LEU A 821 1.26 25.92 -45.16
N GLY A 822 1.55 26.35 -46.40
CA GLY A 822 0.67 26.12 -47.54
C GLY A 822 0.47 24.62 -47.84
N ALA A 823 1.52 23.81 -47.72
CA ALA A 823 1.44 22.36 -47.91
C ALA A 823 0.69 21.63 -46.78
N ALA A 824 0.73 22.16 -45.56
CA ALA A 824 0.06 21.57 -44.40
C ALA A 824 -1.47 21.81 -44.37
N ALA A 825 -2.02 22.52 -45.36
CA ALA A 825 -3.45 22.82 -45.52
C ALA A 825 -4.09 23.65 -44.38
N TRP A 826 -3.28 24.38 -43.61
CA TRP A 826 -3.76 25.19 -42.47
C TRP A 826 -4.71 26.30 -42.90
N LEU A 827 -4.42 26.99 -44.00
CA LEU A 827 -5.27 28.06 -44.52
C LEU A 827 -6.66 27.55 -44.89
N GLU A 828 -6.75 26.34 -45.43
CA GLU A 828 -8.03 25.74 -45.80
C GLU A 828 -8.84 25.40 -44.54
N ALA A 829 -8.21 24.75 -43.55
CA ALA A 829 -8.84 24.47 -42.26
C ALA A 829 -9.35 25.74 -41.55
N LEU A 830 -8.53 26.80 -41.53
CA LEU A 830 -8.91 28.08 -40.94
C LEU A 830 -10.06 28.75 -41.70
N ARG A 831 -10.04 28.74 -43.05
CA ARG A 831 -11.12 29.33 -43.88
C ARG A 831 -12.44 28.60 -43.68
N GLN A 832 -12.41 27.27 -43.62
CA GLN A 832 -13.62 26.46 -43.40
C GLN A 832 -14.27 26.76 -42.05
N ARG A 833 -13.49 27.11 -41.02
CA ARG A 833 -13.98 27.43 -39.68
C ARG A 833 -14.16 28.92 -39.39
N GLN A 834 -13.68 29.82 -40.25
CA GLN A 834 -13.82 31.28 -40.08
C GLN A 834 -15.29 31.73 -40.00
N ALA A 835 -16.21 31.02 -40.66
CA ALA A 835 -17.64 31.32 -40.65
C ALA A 835 -18.37 30.83 -39.38
N GLU A 836 -17.70 30.05 -38.51
CA GLU A 836 -18.28 29.62 -37.24
C GLU A 836 -18.50 30.81 -36.30
N LYS A 837 -19.62 30.82 -35.58
CA LYS A 837 -19.88 31.85 -34.56
C LYS A 837 -19.13 31.51 -33.26
N GLY A 838 -18.67 32.54 -32.55
CA GLY A 838 -18.01 32.41 -31.25
C GLY A 838 -16.47 32.43 -31.34
N ASP A 839 -15.82 31.94 -30.29
CA ASP A 839 -14.38 32.11 -30.07
C ASP A 839 -13.53 31.43 -31.15
N VAL A 840 -13.94 30.24 -31.62
CA VAL A 840 -13.19 29.48 -32.64
C VAL A 840 -13.12 30.27 -33.95
N GLY A 841 -14.26 30.78 -34.44
CA GLY A 841 -14.30 31.58 -35.66
C GLY A 841 -13.52 32.89 -35.53
N ALA A 842 -13.60 33.55 -34.36
CA ALA A 842 -12.84 34.76 -34.08
C ALA A 842 -11.32 34.52 -34.12
N MET A 843 -10.85 33.45 -33.47
CA MET A 843 -9.43 33.06 -33.50
C MET A 843 -8.97 32.66 -34.90
N CYS A 844 -9.81 31.94 -35.65
CA CYS A 844 -9.52 31.58 -37.05
C CYS A 844 -9.41 32.83 -37.93
N HIS A 845 -10.30 33.80 -37.75
CA HIS A 845 -10.27 35.07 -38.46
C HIS A 845 -8.99 35.87 -38.15
N GLU A 846 -8.60 35.95 -36.88
CA GLU A 846 -7.35 36.62 -36.47
C GLU A 846 -6.12 35.93 -37.08
N ALA A 847 -6.04 34.60 -36.97
CA ALA A 847 -4.95 33.82 -37.54
C ALA A 847 -4.85 33.99 -39.08
N LEU A 848 -5.99 34.00 -39.78
CA LEU A 848 -6.04 34.26 -41.22
C LEU A 848 -5.55 35.66 -41.58
N GLY A 849 -5.96 36.68 -40.81
CA GLY A 849 -5.49 38.06 -40.99
C GLY A 849 -3.97 38.17 -40.83
N LEU A 850 -3.42 37.48 -39.82
CA LEU A 850 -1.98 37.40 -39.61
C LEU A 850 -1.29 36.69 -40.78
N PHE A 851 -1.73 35.50 -41.20
CA PHE A 851 -1.12 34.79 -42.33
C PHE A 851 -1.17 35.59 -43.65
N ALA A 852 -2.30 36.27 -43.92
CA ALA A 852 -2.43 37.16 -45.08
C ALA A 852 -1.41 38.31 -45.01
N SER A 853 -1.19 38.89 -43.83
CA SER A 853 -0.17 39.93 -43.63
C SER A 853 1.25 39.44 -43.90
N VAL A 854 1.53 38.14 -43.73
CA VAL A 854 2.84 37.53 -44.03
C VAL A 854 2.97 37.13 -45.49
N GLY A 855 1.89 37.13 -46.28
CA GLY A 855 1.93 36.79 -47.71
C GLY A 855 1.82 35.29 -47.96
N VAL A 856 1.26 34.52 -47.01
CA VAL A 856 0.80 33.16 -47.27
C VAL A 856 -0.54 33.29 -48.01
N GLN A 857 -0.53 33.10 -49.33
CA GLN A 857 -1.73 33.18 -50.19
C GLN A 857 -2.48 31.85 -50.21
#